data_AF-A0A5J4UPC5-F1
#
_entry.id   AF-A0A5J4UPC5-F1
#
_cell.length_a   1.000
_cell.length_b   1.000
_cell.length_c   1.000
_cell.angle_alpha   90.00
_cell.angle_beta   90.00
_cell.angle_gamma   90.00
#
_symmetry.space_group_name_H-M   'P 1'
#
loop_
_entity.id
_entity.type
_entity.pdbx_description
1 polymer ?
#
loop_
_entity_poly.entity_id
_entity_poly.type
_entity_poly.pdbx_seq_one_letter_code
_entity_poly.pdbx_strand_id
1 'polypeptide(L)'
;DDGVINTNFCNYNSYRRVDLKEIETTETFQAIPEDKILLLKASRDWTLEQIEELNKCVVMTYAIYDAELLAYTAFFVDQSDIYPSLTHLFSNGPKYWWIMNQIDGTNYKYKSALDYNCQGDQYEYLSTIFKYGVIDESCIPNDFSQIPGYDGQSGEGTAQKLLDECVDSEVQFEPKLKGYGSGYLRYGNTTTLKKAITKFGPLSIYDGFYQKKESDGSYKTVGDFYGTFLGWDTDGFISVEDEEEYDEETDELISIKKKIVKIPFVGEIDGKPYDLIYSSEAYFFAPIEEVDCSDVTGKSVEECPCPTDPNLLIEDPRYDTTCKPTEVIQQPPSKEEPEITVPEITVESDTQVNVEVYMNEANVVQNGIQQAMTEGNSLGVNVTTNEVYEEATIIVLSNNAYILQPKEQTSDDLQTPPVLRPIERSEGSEIPQQITAPLVSVKGNGDIEIKGFIVEHFQQITDKPLLKTEDDGILRLINVTLSGDYHIKDKTTNKITSQQTEHQIQAPYIEARGIKVLLDGVTIETSNFNNSNVIQLIGSQGLNNHQFLAEKSSFNVLNQIGQSFINSQQFTVVFKDCSFKGINFNQNHLNTQKRREMNVGRAKTCDWNTGSVNIENGIGFFDRITFNGLSEGALKVGGNGIVTLKDTVSFYENAATPSDDILNGAQRNIICEGTDGLLAQFRAESSSFKEVKVDESIIQSNNRWILADSGTCSIFGSLNQEKLLLFTPMVQSVVAKGNEKKTGIDVDIKGSSLFGCGRLFLLVSLKQKVSKNEDEITNKKYELGSVAAQWESDTVVSASIPEDEFVKKGKKLSISFQVQTEDGLLQEVDIEQGGSNSADVSGFSGGLSVGALIGIIVAAVVVVAAIVIIIIVIVVVYKKSLSKSARISPNDNNGTEMNENATKSAIVTL
;
A
#
# COMPACT_ATOMS: atom_id res chain seq x y z
N ASP A 1 -43.63 -1.62 4.37
CA ASP A 1 -44.40 -2.02 3.18
C ASP A 1 -43.63 -2.91 2.21
N ASP A 2 -42.31 -2.79 2.05
CA ASP A 2 -41.51 -3.79 1.33
C ASP A 2 -40.52 -4.45 2.31
N GLY A 3 -40.73 -5.72 2.65
CA GLY A 3 -39.91 -6.46 3.62
C GLY A 3 -38.46 -6.59 3.15
N VAL A 4 -37.52 -6.19 4.00
CA VAL A 4 -36.07 -6.33 3.74
C VAL A 4 -35.64 -7.68 4.29
N ILE A 5 -35.07 -8.52 3.42
CA ILE A 5 -34.45 -9.79 3.79
C ILE A 5 -32.97 -9.57 4.04
N ASN A 6 -32.44 -10.10 5.14
CA ASN A 6 -31.02 -10.09 5.46
C ASN A 6 -30.55 -11.53 5.63
N THR A 7 -29.60 -11.99 4.81
CA THR A 7 -28.86 -13.23 5.07
C THR A 7 -27.64 -12.92 5.93
N ASN A 8 -27.51 -13.58 7.09
CA ASN A 8 -26.35 -13.38 7.96
C ASN A 8 -25.18 -14.21 7.44
N PHE A 9 -24.22 -13.55 6.80
CA PHE A 9 -22.91 -14.14 6.53
C PHE A 9 -22.04 -14.05 7.78
N CYS A 10 -21.19 -15.05 7.98
CA CYS A 10 -20.07 -15.04 8.93
C CYS A 10 -19.40 -13.65 8.95
N ASN A 11 -19.72 -12.88 9.99
CA ASN A 11 -19.35 -11.51 10.30
C ASN A 11 -18.35 -10.83 9.32
N TYR A 12 -18.87 -10.24 8.24
CA TYR A 12 -18.19 -9.30 7.36
C TYR A 12 -19.23 -8.40 6.66
N ASN A 13 -19.83 -7.45 7.40
CA ASN A 13 -20.51 -6.21 6.96
C ASN A 13 -21.41 -6.19 5.68
N SER A 14 -21.83 -7.33 5.13
CA SER A 14 -22.59 -7.40 3.89
C SER A 14 -23.83 -8.26 4.09
N TYR A 15 -24.93 -7.59 4.43
CA TYR A 15 -26.25 -8.20 4.32
C TYR A 15 -26.59 -8.33 2.84
N ARG A 16 -26.76 -9.55 2.32
CA ARG A 16 -27.33 -9.72 0.98
C ARG A 16 -28.84 -9.51 1.10
N ARG A 17 -29.32 -8.45 0.47
CA ARG A 17 -30.76 -8.20 0.33
C ARG A 17 -31.28 -8.96 -0.86
N VAL A 18 -32.31 -9.77 -0.63
CA VAL A 18 -33.00 -10.51 -1.69
C VAL A 18 -34.37 -9.91 -1.87
N ASP A 19 -34.75 -9.64 -3.12
CA ASP A 19 -36.08 -9.15 -3.46
C ASP A 19 -37.08 -10.33 -3.63
N LEU A 20 -38.30 -10.13 -3.15
CA LEU A 20 -39.45 -11.03 -3.29
C LEU A 20 -40.49 -10.51 -4.30
N LYS A 21 -40.28 -9.34 -4.93
CA LYS A 21 -41.25 -8.72 -5.84
C LYS A 21 -41.66 -9.64 -6.99
N GLU A 22 -40.69 -10.36 -7.56
CA GLU A 22 -40.89 -11.24 -8.72
C GLU A 22 -41.43 -12.64 -8.38
N ILE A 23 -41.57 -12.99 -7.09
CA ILE A 23 -42.12 -14.29 -6.69
C ILE A 23 -43.64 -14.26 -6.80
N GLU A 24 -44.17 -15.03 -7.75
CA GLU A 24 -45.60 -15.31 -7.86
C GLU A 24 -46.00 -16.38 -6.84
N THR A 25 -47.12 -16.16 -6.15
CA THR A 25 -47.69 -17.12 -5.19
C THR A 25 -48.95 -17.73 -5.76
N THR A 26 -49.12 -19.04 -5.59
CA THR A 26 -50.35 -19.76 -5.90
C THR A 26 -51.39 -19.65 -4.78
N GLU A 27 -52.62 -20.08 -5.04
CA GLU A 27 -53.69 -20.11 -4.02
C GLU A 27 -53.32 -21.03 -2.85
N THR A 28 -52.68 -22.16 -3.14
CA THR A 28 -52.17 -23.14 -2.17
C THR A 28 -50.72 -23.49 -2.47
N PHE A 29 -49.90 -23.72 -1.45
CA PHE A 29 -48.52 -24.18 -1.60
C PHE A 29 -48.12 -25.00 -0.36
N GLN A 30 -47.46 -26.14 -0.57
CA GLN A 30 -46.92 -26.96 0.51
C GLN A 30 -45.43 -27.16 0.26
N ALA A 31 -44.58 -26.60 1.12
CA ALA A 31 -43.15 -26.89 1.09
C ALA A 31 -42.91 -28.36 1.48
N ILE A 32 -43.72 -28.86 2.42
CA ILE A 32 -43.76 -30.26 2.82
C ILE A 32 -45.20 -30.76 2.71
N PRO A 33 -45.46 -31.89 2.03
CA PRO A 33 -46.80 -32.46 1.97
C PRO A 33 -47.36 -32.72 3.37
N GLU A 34 -48.61 -32.33 3.61
CA GLU A 34 -49.23 -32.38 4.95
C GLU A 34 -49.21 -33.80 5.55
N ASP A 35 -49.40 -34.83 4.73
CA ASP A 35 -49.36 -36.25 5.14
C ASP A 35 -47.95 -36.77 5.49
N LYS A 36 -46.91 -35.99 5.19
CA LYS A 36 -45.51 -36.32 5.48
C LYS A 36 -44.98 -35.64 6.72
N ILE A 37 -45.52 -34.49 7.10
CA ILE A 37 -44.97 -33.63 8.17
C ILE A 37 -44.69 -34.45 9.45
N LEU A 38 -45.72 -35.12 9.99
CA LEU A 38 -45.61 -35.89 11.24
C LEU A 38 -44.84 -37.22 11.11
N LEU A 39 -44.40 -37.59 9.90
CA LEU A 39 -43.59 -38.79 9.67
C LEU A 39 -42.09 -38.49 9.63
N LEU A 40 -41.70 -37.22 9.53
CA LEU A 40 -40.30 -36.80 9.49
C LEU A 40 -39.67 -36.89 10.87
N LYS A 41 -38.36 -37.12 10.93
CA LYS A 41 -37.60 -37.07 12.19
C LYS A 41 -37.73 -35.71 12.89
N ALA A 42 -37.94 -34.63 12.12
CA ALA A 42 -38.22 -33.29 12.62
C ALA A 42 -39.48 -33.20 13.49
N SER A 43 -40.44 -34.12 13.29
CA SER A 43 -41.70 -34.20 14.03
C SER A 43 -41.72 -35.30 15.09
N ARG A 44 -40.56 -35.83 15.47
CA ARG A 44 -40.48 -36.87 16.51
C ARG A 44 -40.99 -36.36 17.85
N ASP A 45 -41.52 -37.28 18.64
CA ASP A 45 -41.85 -37.04 20.04
C ASP A 45 -40.57 -36.89 20.86
N TRP A 46 -40.59 -35.95 21.80
CA TRP A 46 -39.52 -35.76 22.78
C TRP A 46 -39.95 -36.29 24.12
N THR A 47 -39.19 -37.23 24.68
CA THR A 47 -39.42 -37.69 26.06
C THR A 47 -38.86 -36.70 27.07
N LEU A 48 -39.38 -36.71 28.30
CA LEU A 48 -38.83 -35.91 29.40
C LEU A 48 -37.32 -36.13 29.58
N GLU A 49 -36.82 -37.37 29.49
CA GLU A 49 -35.39 -37.68 29.62
C GLU A 49 -34.55 -36.99 28.55
N GLN A 50 -35.03 -36.93 27.30
CA GLN A 50 -34.33 -36.24 26.21
C GLN A 50 -34.34 -34.72 26.42
N ILE A 51 -35.46 -34.17 26.90
CA ILE A 51 -35.60 -32.75 27.23
C ILE A 51 -34.65 -32.37 28.38
N GLU A 52 -34.60 -33.19 29.44
CA GLU A 52 -33.68 -33.00 30.55
C GLU A 52 -32.22 -33.07 30.09
N GLU A 53 -31.88 -34.02 29.23
CA GLU A 53 -30.53 -34.16 28.67
C GLU A 53 -30.12 -32.94 27.84
N LEU A 54 -31.02 -32.42 27.00
CA LEU A 54 -30.82 -31.18 26.26
C LEU A 54 -30.61 -29.98 27.20
N ASN A 55 -31.41 -29.86 28.25
CA ASN A 55 -31.37 -28.75 29.20
C ASN A 55 -30.07 -28.71 30.01
N LYS A 56 -29.28 -29.78 30.06
CA LYS A 56 -27.91 -29.75 30.63
C LYS A 56 -26.96 -28.87 29.81
N CYS A 57 -27.30 -28.55 28.56
CA CYS A 57 -26.58 -27.62 27.72
C CYS A 57 -27.51 -26.50 27.25
N VAL A 58 -27.57 -25.39 27.99
CA VAL A 58 -28.58 -24.31 27.83
C VAL A 58 -28.67 -23.79 26.39
N VAL A 59 -27.53 -23.67 25.70
CA VAL A 59 -27.50 -23.22 24.28
C VAL A 59 -28.28 -24.16 23.36
N MET A 60 -28.25 -25.46 23.66
CA MET A 60 -28.93 -26.48 22.84
C MET A 60 -30.44 -26.36 22.96
N THR A 61 -30.98 -25.87 24.09
CA THR A 61 -32.42 -25.61 24.24
C THR A 61 -32.93 -24.63 23.17
N TYR A 62 -32.14 -23.62 22.79
CA TYR A 62 -32.49 -22.70 21.70
C TYR A 62 -32.21 -23.30 20.32
N ALA A 63 -31.13 -24.08 20.19
CA ALA A 63 -30.73 -24.67 18.92
C ALA A 63 -31.69 -25.74 18.37
N ILE A 64 -32.60 -26.27 19.20
CA ILE A 64 -33.64 -27.22 18.76
C ILE A 64 -34.55 -26.59 17.70
N TYR A 65 -34.96 -25.33 17.87
CA TYR A 65 -35.83 -24.67 16.90
C TYR A 65 -35.13 -24.52 15.53
N ASP A 66 -33.84 -24.21 15.54
CA ASP A 66 -33.03 -24.18 14.32
C ASP A 66 -32.85 -25.59 13.73
N ALA A 67 -32.68 -26.62 14.57
CA ALA A 67 -32.56 -28.00 14.13
C ALA A 67 -33.82 -28.51 13.43
N GLU A 68 -35.00 -28.19 13.96
CA GLU A 68 -36.27 -28.52 13.33
C GLU A 68 -36.42 -27.81 11.99
N LEU A 69 -36.13 -26.51 11.94
CA LEU A 69 -36.18 -25.74 10.70
C LEU A 69 -35.18 -26.29 9.66
N LEU A 70 -33.97 -26.67 10.07
CA LEU A 70 -32.97 -27.30 9.19
C LEU A 70 -33.43 -28.65 8.68
N ALA A 71 -34.06 -29.47 9.51
CA ALA A 71 -34.59 -30.77 9.13
C ALA A 71 -35.69 -30.63 8.07
N TYR A 72 -36.66 -29.73 8.31
CA TYR A 72 -37.69 -29.41 7.33
C TYR A 72 -37.10 -28.81 6.04
N THR A 73 -36.09 -27.95 6.17
CA THR A 73 -35.41 -27.38 5.00
C THR A 73 -34.68 -28.44 4.19
N ALA A 74 -33.97 -29.37 4.83
CA ALA A 74 -33.31 -30.48 4.15
C ALA A 74 -34.32 -31.34 3.38
N PHE A 75 -35.45 -31.65 4.00
CA PHE A 75 -36.53 -32.38 3.33
C PHE A 75 -37.09 -31.59 2.14
N PHE A 76 -37.32 -30.28 2.29
CA PHE A 76 -37.78 -29.43 1.18
C PHE A 76 -36.79 -29.42 0.01
N VAL A 77 -35.49 -29.30 0.29
CA VAL A 77 -34.43 -29.15 -0.72
C VAL A 77 -34.16 -30.43 -1.50
N ASP A 78 -33.98 -31.57 -0.81
CA ASP A 78 -33.56 -32.82 -1.45
C ASP A 78 -34.27 -34.07 -0.93
N GLN A 79 -35.35 -33.90 -0.16
CA GLN A 79 -36.13 -34.98 0.47
C GLN A 79 -35.32 -35.81 1.49
N SER A 80 -34.22 -35.26 2.03
CA SER A 80 -33.48 -35.89 3.13
C SER A 80 -34.27 -35.77 4.44
N ASP A 81 -34.71 -36.91 4.97
CA ASP A 81 -35.30 -37.02 6.31
C ASP A 81 -34.19 -37.17 7.35
N ILE A 82 -33.71 -36.03 7.83
CA ILE A 82 -32.66 -35.95 8.83
C ILE A 82 -33.14 -35.29 10.11
N TYR A 83 -32.48 -35.60 11.23
CA TYR A 83 -32.50 -34.75 12.42
C TYR A 83 -31.07 -34.25 12.69
N PRO A 84 -30.81 -32.94 12.72
CA PRO A 84 -29.45 -32.41 12.84
C PRO A 84 -28.68 -32.88 14.07
N SER A 85 -27.42 -33.27 13.85
CA SER A 85 -26.42 -33.40 14.90
C SER A 85 -25.98 -32.01 15.37
N LEU A 86 -26.62 -31.52 16.43
CA LEU A 86 -26.24 -30.31 17.14
C LEU A 86 -24.82 -30.43 17.72
N THR A 87 -24.42 -31.62 18.19
CA THR A 87 -23.05 -31.88 18.65
C THR A 87 -22.03 -31.60 17.55
N HIS A 88 -22.26 -32.07 16.32
CA HIS A 88 -21.38 -31.77 15.18
C HIS A 88 -21.40 -30.28 14.80
N LEU A 89 -22.58 -29.67 14.70
CA LEU A 89 -22.72 -28.26 14.34
C LEU A 89 -22.00 -27.33 15.32
N PHE A 90 -22.12 -27.61 16.62
CA PHE A 90 -21.49 -26.81 17.67
C PHE A 90 -19.98 -27.09 17.76
N SER A 91 -19.58 -28.36 17.76
CA SER A 91 -18.17 -28.76 17.86
C SER A 91 -17.33 -28.32 16.67
N ASN A 92 -17.91 -28.25 15.47
CA ASN A 92 -17.19 -27.82 14.27
C ASN A 92 -17.31 -26.31 13.97
N GLY A 93 -17.97 -25.57 14.87
CA GLY A 93 -18.10 -24.12 14.80
C GLY A 93 -16.78 -23.35 14.93
N PRO A 94 -16.81 -22.03 14.64
CA PRO A 94 -15.64 -21.17 14.71
C PRO A 94 -15.04 -21.19 16.11
N LYS A 95 -13.70 -21.24 16.17
CA LYS A 95 -12.93 -21.24 17.44
C LYS A 95 -12.43 -19.85 17.82
N TYR A 96 -12.47 -18.96 16.84
CA TYR A 96 -12.02 -17.59 16.97
C TYR A 96 -12.91 -16.70 16.12
N TRP A 97 -13.11 -15.49 16.59
CA TRP A 97 -13.65 -14.39 15.81
C TRP A 97 -12.63 -13.27 15.72
N TRP A 98 -12.85 -12.39 14.76
CA TRP A 98 -12.12 -11.14 14.69
C TRP A 98 -13.00 -10.04 15.25
N ILE A 99 -12.55 -9.41 16.33
CA ILE A 99 -13.21 -8.24 16.89
C ILE A 99 -12.59 -7.03 16.21
N MET A 100 -13.45 -6.18 15.65
CA MET A 100 -13.06 -4.85 15.21
C MET A 100 -13.42 -3.87 16.32
N ASN A 101 -12.41 -3.33 16.97
CA ASN A 101 -12.59 -2.20 17.87
C ASN A 101 -12.14 -0.94 17.17
N GLN A 102 -12.99 0.07 17.19
CA GLN A 102 -12.57 1.40 16.85
C GLN A 102 -11.93 2.01 18.10
N ILE A 103 -10.60 2.12 18.09
CA ILE A 103 -9.85 2.82 19.13
C ILE A 103 -9.23 4.01 18.41
N ASP A 104 -9.54 5.22 18.87
CA ASP A 104 -9.05 6.46 18.28
C ASP A 104 -9.27 6.49 16.76
N GLY A 105 -10.53 6.35 16.31
CA GLY A 105 -10.90 6.44 14.89
C GLY A 105 -10.37 5.32 13.97
N THR A 106 -9.38 4.54 14.42
CA THR A 106 -8.75 3.45 13.68
C THR A 106 -9.41 2.13 14.03
N ASN A 107 -9.77 1.36 12.99
CA ASN A 107 -10.33 0.03 13.16
C ASN A 107 -9.20 -0.97 13.45
N TYR A 108 -9.06 -1.36 14.71
CA TYR A 108 -8.17 -2.44 15.12
C TYR A 108 -8.91 -3.76 15.01
N LYS A 109 -8.37 -4.66 14.19
CA LYS A 109 -8.89 -6.01 14.05
C LYS A 109 -7.99 -6.97 14.84
N TYR A 110 -8.50 -7.54 15.92
CA TYR A 110 -7.76 -8.55 16.69
C TYR A 110 -8.53 -9.86 16.79
N LYS A 111 -7.79 -10.96 16.84
CA LYS A 111 -8.34 -12.30 16.94
C LYS A 111 -8.62 -12.61 18.39
N SER A 112 -9.86 -12.93 18.72
CA SER A 112 -10.26 -13.36 20.07
C SER A 112 -10.81 -14.78 20.02
N ALA A 113 -10.57 -15.55 21.07
CA ALA A 113 -11.11 -16.91 21.16
C ALA A 113 -12.62 -16.84 21.43
N LEU A 114 -13.37 -17.77 20.85
CA LEU A 114 -14.79 -17.90 21.12
C LEU A 114 -14.98 -18.90 22.27
N ASP A 115 -15.71 -18.48 23.30
CA ASP A 115 -16.06 -19.34 24.42
C ASP A 115 -17.30 -20.18 24.08
N TYR A 116 -17.08 -21.17 23.23
CA TYR A 116 -18.12 -22.06 22.68
C TYR A 116 -18.42 -23.20 23.65
N ASN A 117 -19.16 -22.86 24.68
CA ASN A 117 -19.57 -23.74 25.76
C ASN A 117 -21.10 -23.79 25.89
N CYS A 118 -21.60 -24.68 26.74
CA CYS A 118 -23.02 -24.92 27.00
C CYS A 118 -23.74 -23.78 27.75
N GLN A 119 -23.05 -22.71 28.14
CA GLN A 119 -23.58 -21.60 28.93
C GLN A 119 -23.55 -20.25 28.18
N GLY A 120 -22.93 -20.19 27.00
CA GLY A 120 -22.72 -18.95 26.22
C GLY A 120 -23.88 -18.60 25.29
N ASP A 121 -24.09 -17.31 25.02
CA ASP A 121 -25.22 -16.83 24.20
C ASP A 121 -24.78 -16.71 22.73
N GLN A 122 -24.71 -17.83 21.99
CA GLN A 122 -24.03 -17.87 20.68
C GLN A 122 -24.80 -18.59 19.55
N TYR A 123 -25.32 -17.83 18.58
CA TYR A 123 -25.90 -18.28 17.29
C TYR A 123 -24.83 -18.58 16.21
N GLU A 124 -23.56 -18.45 16.57
CA GLU A 124 -22.43 -18.56 15.67
C GLU A 124 -22.35 -19.95 15.00
N TYR A 125 -23.02 -20.98 15.55
CA TYR A 125 -22.92 -22.36 15.05
C TYR A 125 -23.67 -22.51 13.73
N LEU A 126 -24.55 -21.57 13.42
CA LEU A 126 -25.19 -21.47 12.11
C LEU A 126 -24.15 -21.24 10.99
N SER A 127 -22.98 -20.66 11.29
CA SER A 127 -21.88 -20.56 10.34
C SER A 127 -21.27 -21.91 9.95
N THR A 128 -21.39 -22.92 10.81
CA THR A 128 -20.89 -24.28 10.56
C THR A 128 -21.63 -24.92 9.38
N ILE A 129 -22.93 -24.62 9.24
CA ILE A 129 -23.80 -25.16 8.19
C ILE A 129 -23.23 -24.84 6.80
N PHE A 130 -22.83 -23.59 6.59
CA PHE A 130 -22.25 -23.16 5.32
C PHE A 130 -21.02 -23.99 4.95
N LYS A 131 -20.08 -24.14 5.89
CA LYS A 131 -18.79 -24.77 5.62
C LYS A 131 -18.83 -26.30 5.62
N TYR A 132 -19.55 -26.89 6.56
CA TYR A 132 -19.50 -28.34 6.82
C TYR A 132 -20.83 -29.02 6.54
N GLY A 133 -21.92 -28.27 6.32
CA GLY A 133 -23.27 -28.81 6.21
C GLY A 133 -23.82 -29.30 7.54
N VAL A 134 -24.97 -29.96 7.43
CA VAL A 134 -25.72 -30.59 8.51
C VAL A 134 -25.60 -32.10 8.35
N ILE A 135 -25.24 -32.77 9.44
CA ILE A 135 -25.12 -34.22 9.51
C ILE A 135 -26.28 -34.76 10.34
N ASP A 136 -26.82 -35.92 9.97
CA ASP A 136 -27.85 -36.59 10.77
C ASP A 136 -27.29 -37.06 12.12
N GLU A 137 -28.07 -36.94 13.19
CA GLU A 137 -27.67 -37.40 14.51
C GLU A 137 -27.41 -38.92 14.59
N SER A 138 -27.91 -39.73 13.63
CA SER A 138 -27.55 -41.15 13.58
C SER A 138 -26.09 -41.38 13.17
N CYS A 139 -25.44 -40.41 12.51
CA CYS A 139 -24.03 -40.45 12.16
C CYS A 139 -23.15 -39.94 13.31
N ILE A 140 -23.51 -38.79 13.88
CA ILE A 140 -22.87 -38.21 15.08
C ILE A 140 -23.97 -37.92 16.11
N PRO A 141 -24.13 -38.77 17.14
CA PRO A 141 -25.18 -38.60 18.15
C PRO A 141 -25.09 -37.25 18.87
N ASN A 142 -26.26 -36.73 19.27
CA ASN A 142 -26.39 -35.53 20.10
C ASN A 142 -25.98 -35.82 21.56
N ASP A 143 -24.68 -36.08 21.76
CA ASP A 143 -24.01 -36.18 23.05
C ASP A 143 -23.29 -34.87 23.36
N PHE A 144 -23.76 -34.14 24.37
CA PHE A 144 -23.22 -32.85 24.77
C PHE A 144 -22.22 -32.94 25.92
N SER A 145 -21.96 -34.14 26.46
CA SER A 145 -21.08 -34.34 27.61
C SER A 145 -19.63 -33.90 27.37
N GLN A 146 -19.22 -33.79 26.10
CA GLN A 146 -17.90 -33.35 25.67
C GLN A 146 -17.82 -31.84 25.42
N ILE A 147 -18.94 -31.12 25.50
CA ILE A 147 -18.98 -29.66 25.34
C ILE A 147 -18.72 -29.03 26.72
N PRO A 148 -17.77 -28.10 26.84
CA PRO A 148 -17.53 -27.39 28.10
C PRO A 148 -18.81 -26.77 28.66
N GLY A 149 -18.98 -26.77 29.98
CA GLY A 149 -20.16 -26.19 30.63
C GLY A 149 -21.42 -27.05 30.67
N TYR A 150 -21.34 -28.29 30.17
CA TYR A 150 -22.40 -29.29 30.31
C TYR A 150 -22.74 -29.55 31.79
N ASP A 151 -24.03 -29.71 32.08
CA ASP A 151 -24.60 -29.94 33.43
C ASP A 151 -24.33 -28.78 34.40
N GLY A 152 -24.35 -27.54 33.89
CA GLY A 152 -24.19 -26.32 34.70
C GLY A 152 -22.79 -26.13 35.29
N GLN A 153 -21.80 -26.92 34.86
CA GLN A 153 -20.43 -26.75 35.32
C GLN A 153 -19.86 -25.43 34.81
N SER A 154 -19.11 -24.70 35.65
CA SER A 154 -18.37 -23.53 35.19
C SER A 154 -17.21 -23.99 34.30
N GLY A 155 -17.39 -23.97 32.99
CA GLY A 155 -16.37 -24.35 32.03
C GLY A 155 -16.11 -23.22 31.05
N GLU A 156 -15.01 -22.50 31.22
CA GLU A 156 -14.42 -21.73 30.13
C GLU A 156 -13.83 -22.71 29.11
N GLY A 157 -14.02 -22.45 27.83
CA GLY A 157 -13.40 -23.21 26.76
C GLY A 157 -14.32 -23.51 25.59
N THR A 158 -13.69 -23.88 24.48
CA THR A 158 -14.37 -24.19 23.23
C THR A 158 -14.52 -25.70 23.06
N ALA A 159 -15.68 -26.19 22.63
CA ALA A 159 -15.86 -27.59 22.23
C ALA A 159 -14.77 -28.06 21.25
N GLN A 160 -14.26 -29.28 21.46
CA GLN A 160 -13.24 -29.86 20.58
C GLN A 160 -13.81 -30.15 19.19
N LYS A 161 -13.07 -29.80 18.14
CA LYS A 161 -13.48 -30.12 16.76
C LYS A 161 -13.57 -31.64 16.57
N LEU A 162 -14.69 -32.10 16.03
CA LEU A 162 -14.89 -33.49 15.64
C LEU A 162 -14.31 -33.76 14.24
N LEU A 163 -14.02 -35.04 13.97
CA LEU A 163 -13.59 -35.50 12.66
C LEU A 163 -14.79 -35.58 11.71
N ASP A 164 -14.52 -35.46 10.41
CA ASP A 164 -15.54 -35.55 9.35
C ASP A 164 -15.84 -37.03 9.03
N GLU A 165 -16.20 -37.80 10.06
CA GLU A 165 -16.54 -39.23 10.00
C GLU A 165 -17.65 -39.58 11.01
N CYS A 166 -18.48 -40.58 10.69
CA CYS A 166 -19.52 -41.05 11.60
C CYS A 166 -18.91 -41.88 12.73
N VAL A 167 -19.56 -41.88 13.91
CA VAL A 167 -19.17 -42.72 15.05
C VAL A 167 -19.29 -44.20 14.70
N ASP A 168 -20.34 -44.54 13.94
CA ASP A 168 -20.49 -45.86 13.33
C ASP A 168 -19.94 -45.85 11.91
N SER A 169 -18.90 -46.66 11.66
CA SER A 169 -18.26 -46.81 10.35
C SER A 169 -19.18 -47.39 9.27
N GLU A 170 -20.33 -47.97 9.63
CA GLU A 170 -21.34 -48.45 8.68
C GLU A 170 -22.23 -47.32 8.13
N VAL A 171 -22.27 -46.16 8.80
CA VAL A 171 -23.02 -44.98 8.37
C VAL A 171 -22.12 -44.08 7.53
N GLN A 172 -22.62 -43.65 6.37
CA GLN A 172 -21.89 -42.74 5.49
C GLN A 172 -21.95 -41.31 6.03
N PHE A 173 -20.80 -40.64 6.11
CA PHE A 173 -20.74 -39.21 6.41
C PHE A 173 -21.23 -38.40 5.21
N GLU A 174 -22.49 -37.96 5.26
CA GLU A 174 -23.16 -37.27 4.17
C GLU A 174 -23.73 -35.91 4.62
N PRO A 175 -22.96 -34.82 4.52
CA PRO A 175 -23.44 -33.50 4.90
C PRO A 175 -24.51 -32.98 3.94
N LYS A 176 -25.66 -32.60 4.49
CA LYS A 176 -26.77 -31.92 3.80
C LYS A 176 -26.65 -30.41 3.97
N LEU A 177 -27.28 -29.64 3.10
CA LEU A 177 -27.32 -28.17 3.18
C LEU A 177 -25.93 -27.50 3.26
N LYS A 178 -24.87 -28.16 2.78
CA LYS A 178 -23.55 -27.52 2.67
C LYS A 178 -23.64 -26.34 1.71
N GLY A 179 -23.08 -25.21 2.08
CA GLY A 179 -23.24 -23.94 1.36
C GLY A 179 -24.55 -23.21 1.67
N TYR A 180 -25.36 -23.66 2.63
CA TYR A 180 -26.52 -22.90 3.10
C TYR A 180 -26.15 -21.98 4.27
N GLY A 181 -26.91 -20.90 4.44
CA GLY A 181 -26.82 -20.03 5.61
C GLY A 181 -28.19 -19.60 6.12
N SER A 182 -28.23 -19.02 7.32
CA SER A 182 -29.46 -18.47 7.89
C SER A 182 -29.77 -17.09 7.33
N GLY A 183 -31.05 -16.84 7.10
CA GLY A 183 -31.59 -15.54 6.76
C GLY A 183 -32.82 -15.22 7.57
N TYR A 184 -33.16 -13.94 7.63
CA TYR A 184 -34.41 -13.50 8.21
C TYR A 184 -35.09 -12.45 7.34
N LEU A 185 -36.41 -12.42 7.40
CA LEU A 185 -37.29 -11.42 6.83
C LEU A 185 -37.73 -10.48 7.96
N ARG A 186 -37.65 -9.17 7.73
CA ARG A 186 -38.30 -8.19 8.61
C ARG A 186 -39.65 -7.73 8.08
N TYR A 187 -40.60 -7.60 8.98
CA TYR A 187 -41.89 -6.93 8.73
C TYR A 187 -42.73 -7.63 7.63
N GLY A 188 -42.82 -8.96 7.70
CA GLY A 188 -43.56 -9.81 6.78
C GLY A 188 -45.06 -9.86 7.07
N ASN A 189 -45.89 -9.31 6.19
CA ASN A 189 -47.32 -9.62 6.19
C ASN A 189 -47.59 -10.99 5.53
N THR A 190 -48.84 -11.44 5.54
CA THR A 190 -49.28 -12.69 4.89
C THR A 190 -48.73 -12.87 3.47
N THR A 191 -48.78 -11.84 2.63
CA THR A 191 -48.29 -11.91 1.25
C THR A 191 -46.78 -12.11 1.20
N THR A 192 -46.03 -11.37 2.01
CA THR A 192 -44.56 -11.49 2.08
C THR A 192 -44.14 -12.86 2.60
N LEU A 193 -44.83 -13.38 3.63
CA LEU A 193 -44.56 -14.71 4.19
C LEU A 193 -44.82 -15.80 3.15
N LYS A 194 -45.94 -15.76 2.42
CA LYS A 194 -46.21 -16.70 1.32
C LYS A 194 -45.11 -16.71 0.26
N LYS A 195 -44.66 -15.52 -0.16
CA LYS A 195 -43.55 -15.38 -1.12
C LYS A 195 -42.24 -15.96 -0.59
N ALA A 196 -41.93 -15.71 0.68
CA ALA A 196 -40.75 -16.26 1.32
C ALA A 196 -40.82 -17.80 1.41
N ILE A 197 -41.96 -18.37 1.79
CA ILE A 197 -42.17 -19.82 1.84
C ILE A 197 -42.01 -20.46 0.45
N THR A 198 -42.57 -19.85 -0.61
CA THR A 198 -42.38 -20.36 -1.98
C THR A 198 -40.91 -20.40 -2.40
N LYS A 199 -40.14 -19.38 -2.01
CA LYS A 199 -38.76 -19.22 -2.47
C LYS A 199 -37.77 -20.05 -1.65
N PHE A 200 -37.92 -20.05 -0.33
CA PHE A 200 -36.92 -20.61 0.60
C PHE A 200 -37.42 -21.86 1.33
N GLY A 201 -38.70 -22.19 1.22
CA GLY A 201 -39.29 -23.35 1.90
C GLY A 201 -39.78 -23.01 3.31
N PRO A 202 -39.60 -23.91 4.29
CA PRO A 202 -40.03 -23.71 5.66
C PRO A 202 -39.55 -22.38 6.27
N LEU A 203 -40.41 -21.71 7.04
CA LEU A 203 -40.08 -20.49 7.79
C LEU A 203 -40.38 -20.68 9.27
N SER A 204 -39.44 -20.36 10.15
CA SER A 204 -39.71 -20.21 11.58
C SER A 204 -40.18 -18.79 11.87
N ILE A 205 -41.30 -18.65 12.59
CA ILE A 205 -41.96 -17.35 12.84
C ILE A 205 -42.04 -17.10 14.35
N TYR A 206 -41.72 -15.88 14.77
CA TYR A 206 -41.81 -15.43 16.16
C TYR A 206 -42.67 -14.17 16.26
N ASP A 207 -44.01 -14.24 16.35
CA ASP A 207 -44.80 -13.01 16.14
C ASP A 207 -46.27 -12.94 16.57
N GLY A 208 -46.89 -11.78 16.30
CA GLY A 208 -48.22 -11.41 16.77
C GLY A 208 -49.36 -11.54 15.76
N PHE A 209 -50.56 -11.79 16.28
CA PHE A 209 -51.84 -11.53 15.62
C PHE A 209 -52.21 -10.06 15.78
N TYR A 210 -52.63 -9.40 14.70
CA TYR A 210 -52.92 -7.97 14.72
C TYR A 210 -54.37 -7.66 14.35
N GLN A 211 -55.00 -6.79 15.17
CA GLN A 211 -56.32 -6.24 14.90
C GLN A 211 -56.21 -4.80 14.39
N LYS A 212 -56.95 -4.48 13.34
CA LYS A 212 -57.06 -3.12 12.79
C LYS A 212 -57.92 -2.25 13.72
N LYS A 213 -57.42 -1.07 14.08
CA LYS A 213 -58.16 -0.07 14.86
C LYS A 213 -59.05 0.76 13.94
N GLU A 214 -60.31 0.90 14.31
CA GLU A 214 -61.29 1.69 13.54
C GLU A 214 -60.98 3.20 13.53
N SER A 215 -60.31 3.71 14.57
CA SER A 215 -60.10 5.14 14.77
C SER A 215 -59.13 5.78 13.79
N ASP A 216 -58.07 5.05 13.41
CA ASP A 216 -56.96 5.59 12.61
C ASP A 216 -56.43 4.59 11.57
N GLY A 217 -56.99 3.38 11.50
CA GLY A 217 -56.52 2.32 10.61
C GLY A 217 -55.19 1.69 11.02
N SER A 218 -54.61 2.05 12.18
CA SER A 218 -53.42 1.41 12.72
C SER A 218 -53.72 0.00 13.22
N TYR A 219 -52.69 -0.80 13.49
CA TYR A 219 -52.85 -2.15 14.02
C TYR A 219 -52.46 -2.20 15.50
N LYS A 220 -53.08 -3.10 16.27
CA LYS A 220 -52.64 -3.47 17.63
C LYS A 220 -52.45 -4.98 17.71
N THR A 221 -51.43 -5.42 18.43
CA THR A 221 -51.23 -6.84 18.74
C THR A 221 -52.34 -7.34 19.66
N VAL A 222 -52.91 -8.51 19.37
CA VAL A 222 -54.00 -9.13 20.15
C VAL A 222 -53.68 -10.51 20.70
N GLY A 223 -52.62 -11.15 20.20
CA GLY A 223 -52.04 -12.40 20.69
C GLY A 223 -50.71 -12.66 19.98
N ASP A 224 -49.98 -13.68 20.41
CA ASP A 224 -48.70 -14.11 19.82
C ASP A 224 -48.79 -15.58 19.38
N PHE A 225 -47.95 -15.98 18.43
CA PHE A 225 -47.77 -17.35 17.99
C PHE A 225 -46.29 -17.62 17.69
N TYR A 226 -45.90 -18.87 17.95
CA TYR A 226 -44.57 -19.40 17.68
C TYR A 226 -44.73 -20.70 16.90
N GLY A 227 -44.07 -20.82 15.76
CA GLY A 227 -44.20 -22.04 14.96
C GLY A 227 -43.44 -22.00 13.65
N THR A 228 -43.39 -23.15 12.98
CA THR A 228 -42.76 -23.30 11.66
C THR A 228 -43.84 -23.40 10.59
N PHE A 229 -43.90 -22.42 9.69
CA PHE A 229 -44.79 -22.45 8.53
C PHE A 229 -44.20 -23.32 7.44
N LEU A 230 -44.93 -24.37 7.07
CA LEU A 230 -44.53 -25.37 6.06
C LEU A 230 -45.32 -25.23 4.75
N GLY A 231 -46.20 -24.24 4.67
CA GLY A 231 -47.06 -24.00 3.51
C GLY A 231 -48.31 -23.21 3.87
N TRP A 232 -49.26 -23.16 2.94
CA TRP A 232 -50.60 -22.63 3.15
C TRP A 232 -51.62 -23.23 2.18
N ASP A 233 -52.88 -23.15 2.55
CA ASP A 233 -54.01 -23.46 1.68
C ASP A 233 -55.11 -22.38 1.81
N THR A 234 -56.36 -22.73 1.49
CA THR A 234 -57.50 -21.81 1.59
C THR A 234 -57.90 -21.53 3.04
N ASP A 235 -57.54 -22.42 3.98
CA ASP A 235 -57.93 -22.35 5.38
C ASP A 235 -56.93 -21.53 6.21
N GLY A 236 -55.65 -21.50 5.80
CA GLY A 236 -54.61 -20.72 6.49
C GLY A 236 -53.19 -21.16 6.18
N PHE A 237 -52.24 -20.70 7.00
CA PHE A 237 -50.88 -21.26 7.02
C PHE A 237 -50.89 -22.65 7.66
N ILE A 238 -50.16 -23.59 7.06
CA ILE A 238 -49.94 -24.93 7.61
C ILE A 238 -48.70 -24.82 8.49
N SER A 239 -48.87 -25.07 9.78
CA SER A 239 -47.83 -24.97 10.80
C SER A 239 -47.73 -26.27 11.59
N VAL A 240 -46.60 -26.43 12.28
CA VAL A 240 -46.41 -27.47 13.30
C VAL A 240 -46.27 -26.79 14.65
N GLU A 241 -47.00 -27.30 15.64
CA GLU A 241 -46.97 -26.82 17.02
C GLU A 241 -46.63 -27.97 17.98
N ASP A 242 -46.05 -27.59 19.11
CA ASP A 242 -45.79 -28.47 20.24
C ASP A 242 -47.08 -28.72 21.02
N GLU A 243 -47.31 -29.98 21.36
CA GLU A 243 -48.36 -30.45 22.24
C GLU A 243 -47.71 -31.15 23.43
N GLU A 244 -47.69 -30.43 24.55
CA GLU A 244 -47.20 -30.94 25.83
C GLU A 244 -48.18 -31.97 26.39
N GLU A 245 -47.69 -33.17 26.67
CA GLU A 245 -48.43 -34.23 27.35
C GLU A 245 -48.00 -34.28 28.81
N TYR A 246 -48.96 -34.11 29.73
CA TYR A 246 -48.73 -34.12 31.17
C TYR A 246 -49.31 -35.38 31.82
N ASP A 247 -48.67 -35.84 32.89
CA ASP A 247 -49.23 -36.86 33.77
C ASP A 247 -50.42 -36.29 34.54
N GLU A 248 -51.60 -36.89 34.40
CA GLU A 248 -52.84 -36.38 35.02
C GLU A 248 -52.79 -36.39 36.56
N GLU A 249 -51.94 -37.22 37.18
CA GLU A 249 -51.82 -37.32 38.64
C GLU A 249 -50.76 -36.38 39.21
N THR A 250 -49.60 -36.25 38.54
CA THR A 250 -48.46 -35.46 39.06
C THR A 250 -48.35 -34.05 38.49
N ASP A 251 -49.04 -33.76 37.39
CA ASP A 251 -48.90 -32.51 36.60
C ASP A 251 -47.46 -32.33 36.06
N GLU A 252 -46.71 -33.43 35.93
CA GLU A 252 -45.35 -33.43 35.37
C GLU A 252 -45.40 -33.67 33.85
N LEU A 253 -44.53 -32.98 33.11
CA LEU A 253 -44.40 -33.13 31.67
C LEU A 253 -43.87 -34.53 31.33
N ILE A 254 -44.60 -35.30 30.53
CA ILE A 254 -44.21 -36.64 30.06
C ILE A 254 -43.44 -36.55 28.75
N SER A 255 -44.04 -35.86 27.77
CA SER A 255 -43.49 -35.75 26.43
C SER A 255 -43.97 -34.48 25.73
N ILE A 256 -43.23 -34.06 24.70
CA ILE A 256 -43.68 -33.04 23.76
C ILE A 256 -43.90 -33.74 22.42
N LYS A 257 -45.14 -33.69 21.94
CA LYS A 257 -45.57 -34.24 20.66
C LYS A 257 -45.72 -33.11 19.65
N LYS A 258 -45.63 -33.43 18.35
CA LYS A 258 -45.94 -32.47 17.29
C LYS A 258 -47.36 -32.69 16.77
N LYS A 259 -48.06 -31.59 16.49
CA LYS A 259 -49.33 -31.61 15.76
C LYS A 259 -49.33 -30.60 14.62
N ILE A 260 -50.06 -30.94 13.56
CA ILE A 260 -50.31 -30.01 12.45
C ILE A 260 -51.44 -29.08 12.87
N VAL A 261 -51.19 -27.77 12.73
CA VAL A 261 -52.19 -26.73 13.01
C VAL A 261 -52.33 -25.86 11.78
N LYS A 262 -53.57 -25.43 11.50
CA LYS A 262 -53.85 -24.43 10.47
C LYS A 262 -54.13 -23.10 11.14
N ILE A 263 -53.36 -22.08 10.77
CA ILE A 263 -53.50 -20.72 11.30
C ILE A 263 -54.23 -19.86 10.25
N PRO A 264 -55.50 -19.51 10.47
CA PRO A 264 -56.28 -18.74 9.49
C PRO A 264 -55.68 -17.37 9.21
N PHE A 265 -55.83 -16.84 7.99
CA PHE A 265 -55.31 -15.50 7.66
C PHE A 265 -56.02 -14.37 8.42
N VAL A 266 -57.27 -14.61 8.83
CA VAL A 266 -58.10 -13.76 9.68
C VAL A 266 -58.90 -14.66 10.62
N GLY A 267 -59.10 -14.26 11.87
CA GLY A 267 -59.72 -15.14 12.86
C GLY A 267 -59.88 -14.50 14.23
N GLU A 268 -59.97 -15.33 15.26
CA GLU A 268 -60.10 -14.91 16.66
C GLU A 268 -59.09 -15.67 17.52
N ILE A 269 -58.39 -14.97 18.40
CA ILE A 269 -57.51 -15.54 19.42
C ILE A 269 -57.87 -14.95 20.78
N ASP A 270 -58.03 -15.80 21.80
CA ASP A 270 -58.42 -15.40 23.16
C ASP A 270 -59.61 -14.44 23.24
N GLY A 271 -60.64 -14.68 22.42
CA GLY A 271 -61.83 -13.81 22.41
C GLY A 271 -61.70 -12.53 21.58
N LYS A 272 -60.55 -12.31 20.91
CA LYS A 272 -60.24 -11.07 20.18
C LYS A 272 -60.03 -11.36 18.70
N PRO A 273 -60.75 -10.68 17.79
CA PRO A 273 -60.54 -10.88 16.37
C PRO A 273 -59.21 -10.27 15.93
N TYR A 274 -58.55 -10.91 14.95
CA TYR A 274 -57.39 -10.40 14.24
C TYR A 274 -57.67 -10.36 12.74
N ASP A 275 -57.10 -9.36 12.08
CA ASP A 275 -57.30 -9.05 10.66
C ASP A 275 -56.03 -9.32 9.84
N LEU A 276 -54.90 -9.59 10.51
CA LEU A 276 -53.60 -9.71 9.88
C LEU A 276 -52.68 -10.60 10.71
N ILE A 277 -52.03 -11.55 10.02
CA ILE A 277 -50.81 -12.19 10.49
C ILE A 277 -49.64 -11.34 10.02
N TYR A 278 -48.82 -10.90 10.97
CA TYR A 278 -47.68 -10.07 10.68
C TYR A 278 -46.49 -10.53 11.50
N SER A 279 -45.37 -10.68 10.80
CA SER A 279 -44.12 -11.08 11.39
C SER A 279 -43.09 -9.94 11.43
N SER A 280 -42.69 -9.49 12.61
CA SER A 280 -41.50 -8.67 12.86
C SER A 280 -40.23 -9.37 12.38
N GLU A 281 -40.04 -10.66 12.67
CA GLU A 281 -38.90 -11.47 12.22
C GLU A 281 -39.30 -12.92 11.90
N ALA A 282 -38.99 -13.36 10.67
CA ALA A 282 -39.18 -14.73 10.20
C ALA A 282 -37.86 -15.30 9.68
N TYR A 283 -37.46 -16.47 10.18
CA TYR A 283 -36.16 -17.10 9.93
C TYR A 283 -36.27 -18.24 8.91
N PHE A 284 -35.24 -18.41 8.09
CA PHE A 284 -35.15 -19.47 7.08
C PHE A 284 -33.70 -19.84 6.77
N PHE A 285 -33.50 -20.98 6.11
CA PHE A 285 -32.20 -21.37 5.54
C PHE A 285 -32.27 -21.37 4.02
N ALA A 286 -31.26 -20.79 3.39
CA ALA A 286 -31.19 -20.69 1.93
C ALA A 286 -29.77 -21.01 1.44
N PRO A 287 -29.63 -21.51 0.20
CA PRO A 287 -28.32 -21.66 -0.40
C PRO A 287 -27.68 -20.27 -0.48
N ILE A 288 -26.48 -20.18 0.08
CA ILE A 288 -25.60 -19.07 -0.20
C ILE A 288 -24.97 -19.42 -1.55
N GLU A 289 -25.31 -18.66 -2.59
CA GLU A 289 -24.53 -18.68 -3.82
C GLU A 289 -23.12 -18.18 -3.46
N GLU A 290 -22.18 -19.11 -3.27
CA GLU A 290 -20.77 -18.78 -3.48
C GLU A 290 -20.68 -18.30 -4.91
N VAL A 291 -20.31 -17.04 -5.10
CA VAL A 291 -19.98 -16.60 -6.43
C VAL A 291 -18.66 -17.29 -6.79
N ASP A 292 -18.77 -18.39 -7.54
CA ASP A 292 -17.62 -19.05 -8.14
C ASP A 292 -17.03 -18.09 -9.17
N CYS A 293 -15.96 -17.38 -8.79
CA CYS A 293 -15.25 -16.47 -9.68
C CYS A 293 -14.08 -17.15 -10.41
N SER A 294 -14.06 -18.49 -10.49
CA SER A 294 -13.08 -19.20 -11.31
C SER A 294 -13.34 -19.05 -12.82
N ASP A 295 -14.62 -18.92 -13.22
CA ASP A 295 -15.02 -18.46 -14.55
C ASP A 295 -15.86 -17.20 -14.44
N VAL A 296 -15.27 -16.08 -14.84
CA VAL A 296 -15.88 -14.74 -14.77
C VAL A 296 -16.55 -14.34 -16.09
N THR A 297 -16.56 -15.22 -17.10
CA THR A 297 -17.14 -14.93 -18.41
C THR A 297 -18.65 -14.69 -18.30
N GLY A 298 -19.09 -13.48 -18.61
CA GLY A 298 -20.51 -13.09 -18.56
C GLY A 298 -21.05 -12.69 -17.17
N LYS A 299 -20.21 -12.69 -16.13
CA LYS A 299 -20.58 -12.23 -14.77
C LYS A 299 -20.28 -10.74 -14.58
N SER A 300 -21.20 -10.03 -13.93
CA SER A 300 -21.05 -8.61 -13.58
C SER A 300 -19.96 -8.39 -12.51
N VAL A 301 -19.57 -7.14 -12.30
CA VAL A 301 -18.60 -6.76 -11.26
C VAL A 301 -19.23 -6.84 -9.86
N GLU A 302 -20.55 -6.65 -9.75
CA GLU A 302 -21.28 -6.86 -8.50
C GLU A 302 -21.39 -8.35 -8.13
N GLU A 303 -21.45 -9.25 -9.12
CA GLU A 303 -21.41 -10.70 -8.90
C GLU A 303 -19.99 -11.16 -8.57
N CYS A 304 -19.03 -10.93 -9.46
CA CYS A 304 -17.62 -11.26 -9.25
C CYS A 304 -16.76 -10.00 -9.27
N PRO A 305 -16.28 -9.52 -8.10
CA PRO A 305 -15.38 -8.38 -8.03
C PRO A 305 -14.14 -8.61 -8.89
N CYS A 306 -13.64 -7.55 -9.50
CA CYS A 306 -12.40 -7.63 -10.25
C CYS A 306 -11.22 -7.96 -9.31
N PRO A 307 -10.26 -8.79 -9.74
CA PRO A 307 -9.06 -9.06 -8.94
C PRO A 307 -8.36 -7.75 -8.55
N THR A 308 -7.99 -7.61 -7.28
CA THR A 308 -7.23 -6.45 -6.80
C THR A 308 -5.72 -6.62 -6.99
N ASP A 309 -5.25 -7.85 -7.20
CA ASP A 309 -3.86 -8.14 -7.57
C ASP A 309 -3.63 -7.77 -9.04
N PRO A 310 -2.66 -6.90 -9.38
CA PRO A 310 -2.40 -6.47 -10.75
C PRO A 310 -2.11 -7.60 -11.73
N ASN A 311 -1.44 -8.67 -11.28
CA ASN A 311 -1.07 -9.79 -12.14
C ASN A 311 -2.30 -10.64 -12.46
N LEU A 312 -3.17 -10.87 -11.46
CA LEU A 312 -4.41 -11.62 -11.65
C LEU A 312 -5.47 -10.81 -12.41
N LEU A 313 -5.44 -9.48 -12.29
CA LEU A 313 -6.33 -8.58 -13.02
C LEU A 313 -6.05 -8.63 -14.53
N ILE A 314 -4.78 -8.64 -14.93
CA ILE A 314 -4.36 -8.77 -16.35
C ILE A 314 -4.80 -10.12 -16.94
N GLU A 315 -4.91 -11.15 -16.09
CA GLU A 315 -5.38 -12.49 -16.49
C GLU A 315 -6.92 -12.61 -16.49
N ASP A 316 -7.68 -11.62 -16.00
CA ASP A 316 -9.15 -11.63 -15.99
C ASP A 316 -9.70 -11.49 -17.43
N PRO A 317 -10.54 -12.42 -17.94
CA PRO A 317 -11.17 -12.33 -19.26
C PRO A 317 -11.98 -11.04 -19.52
N ARG A 318 -12.39 -10.33 -18.47
CA ARG A 318 -13.11 -9.05 -18.53
C ARG A 318 -12.17 -7.84 -18.48
N TYR A 319 -10.84 -8.05 -18.53
CA TYR A 319 -9.82 -7.01 -18.43
C TYR A 319 -10.06 -5.85 -19.40
N ASP A 320 -10.35 -6.14 -20.67
CA ASP A 320 -10.54 -5.09 -21.69
C ASP A 320 -11.92 -4.40 -21.65
N THR A 321 -12.86 -4.89 -20.82
CA THR A 321 -14.26 -4.43 -20.82
C THR A 321 -14.68 -3.80 -19.49
N THR A 322 -14.83 -4.62 -18.46
CA THR A 322 -15.54 -4.30 -17.21
C THR A 322 -14.59 -4.32 -16.02
N CYS A 323 -13.66 -5.27 -16.00
CA CYS A 323 -12.51 -5.30 -15.09
C CYS A 323 -11.31 -4.66 -15.75
N LYS A 324 -11.52 -3.49 -16.33
CA LYS A 324 -10.40 -2.64 -16.69
C LYS A 324 -9.55 -2.48 -15.45
N PRO A 325 -8.22 -2.30 -15.59
CA PRO A 325 -7.53 -1.58 -14.55
C PRO A 325 -8.46 -0.41 -14.27
N THR A 326 -8.79 -0.20 -13.00
CA THR A 326 -8.94 1.17 -12.61
C THR A 326 -7.64 1.77 -13.17
N GLU A 327 -7.70 2.39 -14.36
CA GLU A 327 -7.58 3.83 -14.38
C GLU A 327 -8.38 4.22 -13.15
N VAL A 328 -7.68 4.18 -12.01
CA VAL A 328 -7.76 5.25 -11.08
C VAL A 328 -7.50 6.36 -12.09
N ILE A 329 -8.60 6.92 -12.60
CA ILE A 329 -8.64 8.31 -12.94
C ILE A 329 -8.31 8.86 -11.57
N GLN A 330 -7.00 8.85 -11.26
CA GLN A 330 -6.38 9.50 -10.15
C GLN A 330 -6.81 10.88 -10.49
N GLN A 331 -7.84 11.32 -9.78
CA GLN A 331 -8.29 12.67 -9.94
C GLN A 331 -7.01 13.48 -9.78
N PRO A 332 -6.60 14.20 -10.83
CA PRO A 332 -5.32 14.90 -10.79
C PRO A 332 -5.31 15.70 -9.49
N PRO A 333 -4.17 15.81 -8.80
CA PRO A 333 -4.08 16.59 -7.59
C PRO A 333 -4.81 17.93 -7.79
N SER A 334 -5.60 18.34 -6.79
CA SER A 334 -6.44 19.53 -6.95
C SER A 334 -5.59 20.75 -7.29
N LYS A 335 -6.08 21.60 -8.20
CA LYS A 335 -5.51 22.94 -8.43
C LYS A 335 -5.87 23.91 -7.31
N GLU A 336 -6.97 23.62 -6.61
CA GLU A 336 -7.47 24.45 -5.53
C GLU A 336 -6.68 24.15 -4.26
N GLU A 337 -6.50 25.19 -3.46
CA GLU A 337 -5.88 25.06 -2.15
C GLU A 337 -6.76 24.18 -1.25
N PRO A 338 -6.19 23.21 -0.53
CA PRO A 338 -6.92 22.48 0.50
C PRO A 338 -7.50 23.42 1.55
N GLU A 339 -8.74 23.18 1.97
CA GLU A 339 -9.38 23.98 3.01
C GLU A 339 -8.73 23.68 4.38
N ILE A 340 -7.93 24.63 4.89
CA ILE A 340 -7.38 24.59 6.24
C ILE A 340 -8.27 25.45 7.13
N THR A 341 -8.88 24.82 8.12
CA THR A 341 -9.67 25.55 9.12
C THR A 341 -8.71 26.10 10.16
N VAL A 342 -8.58 27.43 10.19
CA VAL A 342 -7.77 28.16 11.18
C VAL A 342 -8.68 28.53 12.35
N PRO A 343 -8.72 27.76 13.45
CA PRO A 343 -9.58 28.07 14.59
C PRO A 343 -9.12 29.37 15.25
N GLU A 344 -10.04 30.21 15.68
CA GLU A 344 -9.69 31.40 16.45
C GLU A 344 -9.38 30.97 17.88
N ILE A 345 -8.12 31.11 18.30
CA ILE A 345 -7.74 30.93 19.71
C ILE A 345 -8.10 32.24 20.41
N THR A 346 -9.32 32.32 20.95
CA THR A 346 -9.76 33.48 21.72
C THR A 346 -9.56 33.22 23.20
N VAL A 347 -8.76 34.05 23.84
CA VAL A 347 -8.75 34.18 25.29
C VAL A 347 -9.57 35.43 25.66
N GLU A 348 -10.44 35.32 26.66
CA GLU A 348 -11.20 36.49 27.14
C GLU A 348 -10.23 37.60 27.56
N SER A 349 -10.47 38.84 27.09
CA SER A 349 -9.55 39.97 27.30
C SER A 349 -9.25 40.29 28.77
N ASP A 350 -10.12 39.85 29.67
CA ASP A 350 -10.03 40.06 31.12
C ASP A 350 -9.16 39.00 31.83
N THR A 351 -8.65 37.98 31.12
CA THR A 351 -7.77 36.91 31.66
C THR A 351 -6.34 37.03 31.14
N GLN A 352 -5.75 38.24 31.21
CA GLN A 352 -4.32 38.44 30.94
C GLN A 352 -3.51 38.52 32.24
N VAL A 353 -2.45 37.72 32.33
CA VAL A 353 -1.50 37.72 33.45
C VAL A 353 -0.14 38.22 32.96
N ASN A 354 0.42 39.17 33.71
CA ASN A 354 1.75 39.69 33.45
C ASN A 354 2.77 38.90 34.26
N VAL A 355 3.76 38.30 33.59
CA VAL A 355 4.87 37.66 34.31
C VAL A 355 5.69 38.73 35.02
N GLU A 356 5.82 38.60 36.34
CA GLU A 356 6.68 39.42 37.17
C GLU A 356 8.14 38.98 36.99
N VAL A 357 9.05 39.94 36.81
CA VAL A 357 10.47 39.66 36.55
C VAL A 357 11.22 39.61 37.88
N TYR A 358 11.44 38.41 38.42
CA TYR A 358 12.35 38.16 39.53
C TYR A 358 13.57 37.40 39.02
N MET A 359 14.65 38.11 38.70
CA MET A 359 15.86 37.49 38.18
C MET A 359 16.65 36.78 39.29
N ASN A 360 17.19 35.61 38.97
CA ASN A 360 18.15 34.92 39.82
C ASN A 360 19.60 35.41 39.54
N GLU A 361 20.59 34.83 40.23
CA GLU A 361 22.01 35.16 40.03
C GLU A 361 22.51 34.90 38.60
N ALA A 362 21.78 34.12 37.80
CA ALA A 362 22.09 33.81 36.41
C ALA A 362 21.43 34.75 35.39
N ASN A 363 20.77 35.84 35.83
CA ASN A 363 20.13 36.84 34.95
C ASN A 363 19.00 36.25 34.05
N VAL A 364 18.31 35.23 34.56
CA VAL A 364 17.18 34.58 33.90
C VAL A 364 15.93 34.63 34.78
N VAL A 365 14.75 34.54 34.16
CA VAL A 365 13.48 34.36 34.85
C VAL A 365 13.14 32.86 34.82
N GLN A 366 13.13 32.21 35.97
CA GLN A 366 12.87 30.77 36.06
C GLN A 366 11.41 30.47 36.40
N ASN A 367 10.79 29.58 35.60
CA ASN A 367 9.40 29.13 35.74
C ASN A 367 8.36 30.26 35.78
N GLY A 368 8.68 31.43 35.23
CA GLY A 368 7.82 32.61 35.32
C GLY A 368 6.55 32.45 34.49
N ILE A 369 6.67 31.86 33.29
CA ILE A 369 5.53 31.58 32.42
C ILE A 369 4.70 30.43 33.00
N GLN A 370 5.33 29.33 33.41
CA GLN A 370 4.62 28.19 33.98
C GLN A 370 3.82 28.58 35.23
N GLN A 371 4.39 29.41 36.13
CA GLN A 371 3.66 29.91 37.29
C GLN A 371 2.46 30.77 36.89
N ALA A 372 2.63 31.68 35.92
CA ALA A 372 1.53 32.50 35.43
C ALA A 372 0.38 31.67 34.81
N MET A 373 0.70 30.55 34.15
CA MET A 373 -0.30 29.67 33.52
C MET A 373 -1.15 28.87 34.52
N THR A 374 -0.81 28.84 35.81
CA THR A 374 -1.60 28.11 36.82
C THR A 374 -2.93 28.77 37.21
N GLU A 375 -3.19 29.99 36.73
CA GLU A 375 -4.31 30.83 37.18
C GLU A 375 -5.62 30.72 36.35
N GLY A 376 -5.75 29.75 35.43
CA GLY A 376 -7.01 29.54 34.71
C GLY A 376 -6.91 28.55 33.54
N ASN A 377 -8.09 28.22 32.99
CA ASN A 377 -8.19 27.31 31.83
C ASN A 377 -7.90 28.04 30.50
N SER A 378 -8.20 29.34 30.38
CA SER A 378 -7.86 30.12 29.18
C SER A 378 -7.20 31.45 29.58
N LEU A 379 -5.92 31.64 29.20
CA LEU A 379 -5.10 32.73 29.74
C LEU A 379 -4.13 33.34 28.71
N GLY A 380 -4.08 34.66 28.66
CA GLY A 380 -3.05 35.41 27.95
C GLY A 380 -1.88 35.70 28.88
N VAL A 381 -0.69 35.22 28.55
CA VAL A 381 0.53 35.43 29.35
C VAL A 381 1.41 36.46 28.66
N ASN A 382 1.50 37.63 29.29
CA ASN A 382 2.28 38.74 28.81
C ASN A 382 3.66 38.77 29.48
N VAL A 383 4.73 38.70 28.68
CA VAL A 383 6.12 38.69 29.16
C VAL A 383 6.85 40.00 28.84
N THR A 384 7.89 40.31 29.60
CA THR A 384 8.76 41.46 29.32
C THR A 384 9.72 41.11 28.18
N THR A 385 9.92 42.01 27.23
CA THR A 385 10.91 41.86 26.14
C THR A 385 12.34 41.92 26.68
N ASN A 386 13.33 41.49 25.87
CA ASN A 386 14.74 41.49 26.26
C ASN A 386 15.01 40.72 27.58
N GLU A 387 14.23 39.67 27.85
CA GLU A 387 14.41 38.77 28.97
C GLU A 387 14.59 37.32 28.49
N VAL A 388 15.26 36.52 29.31
CA VAL A 388 15.45 35.08 29.09
C VAL A 388 14.62 34.31 30.10
N TYR A 389 13.63 33.56 29.60
CA TYR A 389 12.72 32.73 30.36
C TYR A 389 13.17 31.28 30.29
N GLU A 390 13.57 30.74 31.43
CA GLU A 390 13.90 29.33 31.61
C GLU A 390 12.71 28.61 32.23
N GLU A 391 12.11 27.69 31.49
CA GLU A 391 10.88 27.02 31.91
C GLU A 391 11.10 25.51 32.05
N ALA A 392 10.51 24.92 33.09
CA ALA A 392 10.18 23.51 33.08
C ALA A 392 9.12 23.25 31.99
N THR A 393 8.82 21.97 31.71
CA THR A 393 7.83 21.62 30.69
C THR A 393 6.51 22.35 30.89
N ILE A 394 6.11 23.11 29.88
CA ILE A 394 4.81 23.76 29.77
C ILE A 394 3.83 22.71 29.23
N ILE A 395 2.86 22.30 30.05
CA ILE A 395 1.85 21.31 29.69
C ILE A 395 0.53 22.02 29.45
N VAL A 396 0.00 21.90 28.23
CA VAL A 396 -1.33 22.38 27.85
C VAL A 396 -2.26 21.18 27.76
N LEU A 397 -3.22 21.10 28.68
CA LEU A 397 -4.18 20.02 28.79
C LEU A 397 -5.47 20.31 28.02
N SER A 398 -6.32 19.29 27.89
CA SER A 398 -7.64 19.39 27.27
C SER A 398 -8.46 20.57 27.80
N ASN A 399 -9.13 21.28 26.90
CA ASN A 399 -9.96 22.46 27.15
C ASN A 399 -9.21 23.68 27.71
N ASN A 400 -7.88 23.67 27.69
CA ASN A 400 -7.08 24.83 28.04
C ASN A 400 -6.56 25.53 26.79
N ALA A 401 -6.53 26.87 26.82
CA ALA A 401 -6.07 27.70 25.71
C ALA A 401 -5.14 28.82 26.21
N TYR A 402 -3.92 28.90 25.69
CA TYR A 402 -2.93 29.87 26.14
C TYR A 402 -2.37 30.71 25.00
N ILE A 403 -2.21 32.01 25.23
CA ILE A 403 -1.53 32.93 24.31
C ILE A 403 -0.30 33.49 25.03
N LEU A 404 0.89 33.08 24.62
CA LEU A 404 2.16 33.62 25.11
C LEU A 404 2.61 34.76 24.20
N GLN A 405 2.77 35.97 24.74
CA GLN A 405 3.14 37.14 23.94
C GLN A 405 3.94 38.19 24.73
N PRO A 406 4.78 39.01 24.07
CA PRO A 406 5.40 40.18 24.67
C PRO A 406 4.36 41.22 25.10
N LYS A 407 4.62 41.93 26.21
CA LYS A 407 3.87 43.12 26.63
C LYS A 407 3.97 44.21 25.55
N GLU A 408 2.85 44.85 25.20
CA GLU A 408 2.85 46.04 24.35
C GLU A 408 3.69 47.15 25.02
N GLN A 409 4.78 47.58 24.39
CA GLN A 409 5.64 48.67 24.88
C GLN A 409 5.52 49.89 23.97
N THR A 410 5.45 51.08 24.58
CA THR A 410 5.16 52.36 23.93
C THR A 410 6.40 53.18 23.54
N SER A 411 7.61 52.62 23.57
CA SER A 411 8.85 53.35 23.25
C SER A 411 9.89 52.54 22.49
N ASP A 412 10.64 53.22 21.61
CA ASP A 412 11.71 52.74 20.71
C ASP A 412 12.94 52.08 21.38
N ASP A 413 12.88 51.69 22.65
CA ASP A 413 14.00 51.06 23.35
C ASP A 413 14.07 49.54 23.06
N LEU A 414 14.80 49.22 21.99
CA LEU A 414 15.45 47.92 21.69
C LEU A 414 14.52 46.68 21.70
N GLN A 415 13.67 46.58 20.68
CA GLN A 415 13.69 45.60 19.55
C GLN A 415 14.21 44.14 19.73
N THR A 416 14.57 43.65 20.92
CA THR A 416 15.02 42.27 21.14
C THR A 416 13.88 41.40 21.69
N PRO A 417 13.46 40.35 20.96
CA PRO A 417 12.44 39.41 21.42
C PRO A 417 12.80 38.76 22.77
N PRO A 418 11.81 38.41 23.61
CA PRO A 418 12.04 37.51 24.73
C PRO A 418 12.52 36.14 24.23
N VAL A 419 13.40 35.51 25.00
CA VAL A 419 13.93 34.17 24.75
C VAL A 419 13.20 33.18 25.66
N LEU A 420 12.67 32.09 25.10
CA LEU A 420 12.06 30.99 25.82
C LEU A 420 12.92 29.73 25.65
N ARG A 421 13.36 29.13 26.75
CA ARG A 421 14.24 27.95 26.73
C ARG A 421 13.94 26.96 27.87
N PRO A 422 14.36 25.69 27.74
CA PRO A 422 14.16 24.70 28.79
C PRO A 422 15.13 24.88 29.97
N ILE A 423 14.68 24.54 31.18
CA ILE A 423 15.56 24.35 32.34
C ILE A 423 16.36 23.05 32.17
N GLU A 424 17.68 23.16 32.14
CA GLU A 424 18.61 22.02 31.97
C GLU A 424 19.49 21.76 33.20
N ARG A 425 19.46 22.66 34.21
CA ARG A 425 20.24 22.55 35.45
C ARG A 425 19.39 22.92 36.65
N SER A 426 19.45 22.11 37.71
CA SER A 426 18.87 22.47 39.00
C SER A 426 19.79 23.45 39.74
N GLU A 427 19.23 24.46 40.39
CA GLU A 427 19.99 25.33 41.30
C GLU A 427 20.76 24.48 42.33
N GLY A 428 22.09 24.60 42.36
CA GLY A 428 22.97 23.94 43.34
C GLY A 428 23.46 22.52 42.99
N SER A 429 23.14 21.98 41.81
CA SER A 429 23.66 20.68 41.35
C SER A 429 24.71 20.82 40.24
N GLU A 430 25.88 20.19 40.42
CA GLU A 430 26.89 20.03 39.35
C GLU A 430 26.47 18.99 38.30
N ILE A 431 25.44 18.19 38.58
CA ILE A 431 24.93 17.15 37.69
C ILE A 431 23.82 17.73 36.81
N PRO A 432 23.95 17.70 35.47
CA PRO A 432 22.90 18.12 34.54
C PRO A 432 21.59 17.35 34.76
N GLN A 433 20.44 18.02 34.67
CA GLN A 433 19.16 17.33 34.73
C GLN A 433 18.94 16.54 33.44
N GLN A 434 18.52 15.28 33.60
CA GLN A 434 18.11 14.46 32.47
C GLN A 434 16.83 15.03 31.84
N ILE A 435 16.89 15.29 30.54
CA ILE A 435 15.73 15.72 29.76
C ILE A 435 14.78 14.53 29.62
N THR A 436 13.57 14.68 30.14
CA THR A 436 12.55 13.61 30.12
C THR A 436 11.28 14.00 29.37
N ALA A 437 11.11 15.27 29.03
CA ALA A 437 9.92 15.81 28.38
C ALA A 437 10.25 16.98 27.43
N PRO A 438 9.35 17.30 26.47
CA PRO A 438 9.43 18.52 25.65
C PRO A 438 9.43 19.82 26.48
N LEU A 439 9.80 20.94 25.86
CA LEU A 439 9.60 22.26 26.47
C LEU A 439 8.11 22.63 26.49
N VAL A 440 7.40 22.41 25.38
CA VAL A 440 5.94 22.58 25.29
C VAL A 440 5.31 21.26 24.87
N SER A 441 4.32 20.80 25.64
CA SER A 441 3.52 19.61 25.34
C SER A 441 2.04 19.99 25.34
N VAL A 442 1.41 19.92 24.17
CA VAL A 442 -0.03 20.13 23.97
C VAL A 442 -0.72 18.77 23.84
N LYS A 443 -1.76 18.52 24.64
CA LYS A 443 -2.44 17.22 24.73
C LYS A 443 -3.95 17.36 24.67
N GLY A 444 -4.66 16.30 24.30
CA GLY A 444 -6.11 16.35 24.13
C GLY A 444 -6.50 17.44 23.13
N ASN A 445 -7.51 18.25 23.43
CA ASN A 445 -7.94 19.40 22.63
C ASN A 445 -7.41 20.74 23.17
N GLY A 446 -6.20 20.75 23.73
CA GLY A 446 -5.57 21.97 24.23
C GLY A 446 -4.99 22.85 23.12
N ASP A 447 -4.95 24.17 23.34
CA ASP A 447 -4.51 25.16 22.36
C ASP A 447 -3.37 26.03 22.93
N ILE A 448 -2.32 26.26 22.13
CA ILE A 448 -1.30 27.24 22.45
C ILE A 448 -0.90 28.09 21.25
N GLU A 449 -0.82 29.39 21.48
CA GLU A 449 -0.31 30.39 20.54
C GLU A 449 0.92 31.08 21.16
N ILE A 450 2.06 31.05 20.47
CA ILE A 450 3.30 31.72 20.89
C ILE A 450 3.63 32.82 19.88
N LYS A 451 3.76 34.07 20.35
CA LYS A 451 3.97 35.24 19.50
C LYS A 451 5.30 35.92 19.80
N GLY A 452 6.13 36.20 18.78
CA GLY A 452 7.24 37.14 18.92
C GLY A 452 8.34 36.70 19.90
N PHE A 453 8.62 35.39 19.98
CA PHE A 453 9.69 34.82 20.82
C PHE A 453 10.85 34.31 19.97
N ILE A 454 12.04 34.26 20.57
CA ILE A 454 13.08 33.29 20.19
C ILE A 454 12.88 32.06 21.09
N VAL A 455 12.72 30.87 20.51
CA VAL A 455 12.59 29.62 21.26
C VAL A 455 13.82 28.75 21.00
N GLU A 456 14.56 28.44 22.05
CA GLU A 456 15.82 27.68 21.97
C GLU A 456 15.60 26.19 22.11
N HIS A 457 16.37 25.40 21.34
CA HIS A 457 16.48 23.97 21.58
C HIS A 457 17.26 23.66 22.87
N PHE A 458 17.16 22.41 23.30
CA PHE A 458 17.99 21.84 24.37
C PHE A 458 19.47 21.90 24.01
N GLN A 459 20.32 22.28 24.96
CA GLN A 459 21.78 22.27 24.79
C GLN A 459 22.38 20.90 25.09
N GLN A 460 21.66 20.05 25.83
CA GLN A 460 22.00 18.65 26.04
C GLN A 460 21.43 17.75 24.92
N ILE A 461 22.12 16.63 24.66
CA ILE A 461 21.63 15.59 23.75
C ILE A 461 20.35 14.98 24.32
N THR A 462 19.29 14.95 23.52
CA THR A 462 17.98 14.43 23.91
C THR A 462 17.27 13.78 22.72
N ASP A 463 16.36 12.85 23.02
CA ASP A 463 15.40 12.27 22.08
C ASP A 463 14.04 12.98 22.11
N LYS A 464 13.88 14.02 22.96
CA LYS A 464 12.63 14.73 23.13
C LYS A 464 12.52 15.92 22.17
N PRO A 465 11.40 16.08 21.46
CA PRO A 465 11.16 17.25 20.62
C PRO A 465 11.07 18.52 21.49
N LEU A 466 11.37 19.69 20.92
CA LEU A 466 11.23 20.95 21.65
C LEU A 466 9.75 21.28 21.91
N LEU A 467 8.94 21.24 20.85
CA LEU A 467 7.50 21.47 20.87
C LEU A 467 6.79 20.21 20.40
N LYS A 468 5.84 19.71 21.19
CA LYS A 468 5.08 18.50 20.89
C LYS A 468 3.58 18.75 20.97
N THR A 469 2.85 18.27 19.97
CA THR A 469 1.38 18.20 20.01
C THR A 469 0.93 16.74 19.88
N GLU A 470 -0.06 16.34 20.68
CA GLU A 470 -0.72 15.03 20.64
C GLU A 470 -2.25 15.23 20.48
N ASP A 471 -2.95 14.17 20.09
CA ASP A 471 -4.42 14.13 19.97
C ASP A 471 -5.02 15.24 19.08
N ASP A 472 -5.88 16.09 19.64
CA ASP A 472 -6.58 17.18 18.97
C ASP A 472 -5.88 18.54 19.18
N GLY A 473 -4.65 18.52 19.71
CA GLY A 473 -3.97 19.72 20.17
C GLY A 473 -3.57 20.66 19.03
N ILE A 474 -3.64 21.97 19.30
CA ILE A 474 -3.30 23.02 18.34
C ILE A 474 -2.05 23.77 18.81
N LEU A 475 -1.04 23.84 17.93
CA LEU A 475 0.15 24.68 18.10
C LEU A 475 0.17 25.78 17.05
N ARG A 476 0.27 27.03 17.51
CA ARG A 476 0.40 28.19 16.63
C ARG A 476 1.61 29.02 17.01
N LEU A 477 2.47 29.31 16.03
CA LEU A 477 3.64 30.16 16.17
C LEU A 477 3.51 31.36 15.24
N ILE A 478 3.60 32.57 15.79
CA ILE A 478 3.49 33.82 15.01
C ILE A 478 4.73 34.69 15.25
N ASN A 479 5.46 35.03 14.20
CA ASN A 479 6.72 35.80 14.27
C ASN A 479 7.72 35.22 15.28
N VAL A 480 7.83 33.89 15.32
CA VAL A 480 8.72 33.16 16.22
C VAL A 480 10.00 32.77 15.51
N THR A 481 11.13 32.86 16.19
CA THR A 481 12.42 32.30 15.75
C THR A 481 12.70 31.01 16.50
N LEU A 482 12.94 29.90 15.80
CA LEU A 482 13.42 28.64 16.38
C LEU A 482 14.95 28.58 16.21
N SER A 483 15.67 28.55 17.34
CA SER A 483 17.13 28.69 17.38
C SER A 483 17.82 27.48 18.00
N GLY A 484 18.98 27.10 17.46
CA GLY A 484 19.90 26.13 18.07
C GLY A 484 20.97 26.82 18.92
N ASP A 485 21.18 28.11 18.70
CA ASP A 485 22.13 28.94 19.43
C ASP A 485 21.61 29.24 20.85
N TYR A 486 22.56 29.36 21.78
CA TYR A 486 22.30 29.68 23.17
C TYR A 486 22.40 31.18 23.43
N HIS A 487 21.35 31.80 23.96
CA HIS A 487 21.30 33.23 24.22
C HIS A 487 21.57 33.57 25.69
N ILE A 488 22.36 34.61 25.91
CA ILE A 488 22.75 35.09 27.24
C ILE A 488 22.46 36.57 27.33
N LYS A 489 21.78 36.95 28.42
CA LYS A 489 21.60 38.35 28.80
C LYS A 489 22.81 38.86 29.56
N ASP A 490 23.58 39.72 28.91
CA ASP A 490 24.80 40.29 29.49
C ASP A 490 24.49 41.23 30.66
N LYS A 491 25.13 40.97 31.82
CA LYS A 491 24.93 41.72 33.07
C LYS A 491 25.32 43.20 33.00
N THR A 492 26.22 43.56 32.09
CA THR A 492 26.81 44.91 32.02
C THR A 492 26.12 45.80 30.98
N THR A 493 25.72 45.22 29.86
CA THR A 493 25.10 45.91 28.72
C THR A 493 23.59 45.76 28.70
N ASN A 494 23.04 44.84 29.50
CA ASN A 494 21.62 44.50 29.55
C ASN A 494 21.06 44.08 28.18
N LYS A 495 21.90 43.52 27.30
CA LYS A 495 21.52 43.05 25.96
C LYS A 495 21.63 41.54 25.88
N ILE A 496 20.72 40.93 25.13
CA ILE A 496 20.80 39.53 24.76
C ILE A 496 21.82 39.37 23.62
N THR A 497 22.72 38.39 23.78
CA THR A 497 23.71 37.98 22.78
C THR A 497 23.60 36.49 22.53
N SER A 498 23.81 36.03 21.30
CA SER A 498 23.81 34.60 20.96
C SER A 498 25.23 34.01 21.00
N GLN A 499 25.31 32.74 21.37
CA GLN A 499 26.51 31.91 21.31
C GLN A 499 26.19 30.69 20.45
N GLN A 500 27.00 30.47 19.41
CA GLN A 500 26.83 29.31 18.55
C GLN A 500 27.11 28.01 19.31
N THR A 501 26.20 27.07 19.17
CA THR A 501 26.31 25.76 19.81
C THR A 501 26.98 24.78 18.84
N GLU A 502 28.14 24.22 19.22
CA GLU A 502 28.88 23.27 18.37
C GLU A 502 28.30 21.84 18.37
N HIS A 503 27.33 21.57 19.24
CA HIS A 503 26.77 20.25 19.50
C HIS A 503 25.69 19.89 18.47
N GLN A 504 25.55 18.59 18.19
CA GLN A 504 24.51 18.11 17.26
C GLN A 504 23.17 17.94 17.96
N ILE A 505 22.10 18.45 17.35
CA ILE A 505 20.72 18.29 17.81
C ILE A 505 20.18 16.95 17.28
N GLN A 506 19.61 16.09 18.15
CA GLN A 506 19.15 14.74 17.77
C GLN A 506 17.62 14.58 17.78
N ALA A 507 16.88 15.63 18.12
CA ALA A 507 15.42 15.62 18.19
C ALA A 507 14.85 16.87 17.50
N PRO A 508 13.63 16.81 16.91
CA PRO A 508 13.09 17.91 16.12
C PRO A 508 12.77 19.15 16.97
N TYR A 509 12.63 20.31 16.31
CA TYR A 509 11.98 21.46 16.94
C TYR A 509 10.50 21.18 17.17
N ILE A 510 9.82 20.63 16.17
CA ILE A 510 8.38 20.38 16.21
C ILE A 510 8.14 18.91 15.89
N GLU A 511 7.52 18.20 16.82
CA GLU A 511 6.89 16.90 16.56
C GLU A 511 5.38 17.04 16.71
N ALA A 512 4.67 16.92 15.60
CA ALA A 512 3.22 17.02 15.58
C ALA A 512 2.57 15.67 15.32
N ARG A 513 1.84 15.19 16.33
CA ARG A 513 0.84 14.11 16.23
C ARG A 513 -0.59 14.62 16.41
N GLY A 514 -0.71 15.92 16.69
CA GLY A 514 -1.97 16.61 16.92
C GLY A 514 -2.71 16.91 15.62
N ILE A 515 -3.92 17.47 15.71
CA ILE A 515 -4.71 17.87 14.54
C ILE A 515 -4.07 19.05 13.79
N LYS A 516 -3.51 20.09 14.46
CA LYS A 516 -3.09 21.31 13.75
C LYS A 516 -1.79 21.96 14.21
N VAL A 517 -0.99 22.38 13.23
CA VAL A 517 0.17 23.25 13.43
C VAL A 517 0.11 24.44 12.46
N LEU A 518 0.20 25.67 12.98
CA LEU A 518 0.25 26.90 12.19
C LEU A 518 1.54 27.66 12.45
N LEU A 519 2.27 28.00 11.38
CA LEU A 519 3.43 28.88 11.39
C LEU A 519 3.11 30.13 10.54
N ASP A 520 3.12 31.33 11.12
CA ASP A 520 3.01 32.60 10.38
C ASP A 520 4.20 33.50 10.71
N GLY A 521 5.03 33.82 9.72
CA GLY A 521 6.23 34.64 9.95
C GLY A 521 7.32 33.94 10.76
N VAL A 522 7.35 32.60 10.78
CA VAL A 522 8.33 31.84 11.58
C VAL A 522 9.67 31.76 10.86
N THR A 523 10.76 31.97 11.61
CA THR A 523 12.12 31.77 11.12
C THR A 523 12.77 30.59 11.83
N ILE A 524 13.24 29.59 11.08
CA ILE A 524 14.09 28.53 11.63
C ILE A 524 15.53 28.86 11.27
N GLU A 525 16.35 29.06 12.29
CA GLU A 525 17.78 29.34 12.13
C GLU A 525 18.57 28.10 11.72
N THR A 526 19.83 28.31 11.35
CA THR A 526 20.69 27.22 10.90
C THR A 526 21.12 26.39 12.10
N SER A 527 20.64 25.15 12.18
CA SER A 527 20.95 24.24 13.28
C SER A 527 21.52 22.92 12.76
N ASN A 528 22.46 22.35 13.51
CA ASN A 528 23.17 21.12 13.16
C ASN A 528 22.43 19.89 13.68
N PHE A 529 21.40 19.44 12.95
CA PHE A 529 20.67 18.22 13.28
C PHE A 529 21.46 16.98 12.87
N ASN A 530 21.47 15.94 13.69
CA ASN A 530 22.04 14.65 13.36
C ASN A 530 20.98 13.57 13.50
N ASN A 531 20.74 12.84 12.42
CA ASN A 531 19.77 11.76 12.36
C ASN A 531 18.33 12.15 12.78
N SER A 532 17.96 13.43 12.67
CA SER A 532 16.63 13.94 13.01
C SER A 532 16.12 14.95 11.98
N ASN A 533 14.82 14.91 11.71
CA ASN A 533 14.14 15.97 10.96
C ASN A 533 14.02 17.23 11.83
N VAL A 534 13.88 18.39 11.21
CA VAL A 534 13.67 19.66 11.94
C VAL A 534 12.22 19.81 12.36
N ILE A 535 11.31 19.45 11.46
CA ILE A 535 9.88 19.33 11.69
C ILE A 535 9.46 17.92 11.31
N GLN A 536 8.80 17.23 12.24
CA GLN A 536 8.27 15.89 12.06
C GLN A 536 6.75 15.92 12.26
N LEU A 537 5.99 15.61 11.21
CA LEU A 537 4.53 15.54 11.23
C LEU A 537 4.12 14.08 11.02
N ILE A 538 3.37 13.52 11.98
CA ILE A 538 2.97 12.10 11.99
C ILE A 538 1.49 12.03 12.33
N GLY A 539 0.64 11.92 11.31
CA GLY A 539 -0.80 11.76 11.47
C GLY A 539 -1.18 10.32 11.84
N SER A 540 -2.36 10.16 12.44
CA SER A 540 -2.93 8.85 12.82
C SER A 540 -4.42 8.71 12.50
N GLN A 541 -5.14 9.80 12.18
CA GLN A 541 -6.59 9.85 11.94
C GLN A 541 -6.97 10.07 10.47
N GLY A 542 -6.05 9.89 9.52
CA GLY A 542 -6.29 10.11 8.09
C GLY A 542 -6.08 11.56 7.61
N LEU A 543 -6.05 11.73 6.28
CA LEU A 543 -5.52 12.92 5.56
C LEU A 543 -6.18 14.27 5.91
N ASN A 544 -7.48 14.28 6.21
CA ASN A 544 -8.25 15.51 6.43
C ASN A 544 -8.23 15.99 7.88
N ASN A 545 -7.73 15.15 8.80
CA ASN A 545 -7.77 15.42 10.23
C ASN A 545 -6.48 16.06 10.74
N HIS A 546 -5.38 15.96 9.99
CA HIS A 546 -4.09 16.55 10.37
C HIS A 546 -3.66 17.61 9.37
N GLN A 547 -3.48 18.84 9.85
CA GLN A 547 -3.23 20.01 9.02
C GLN A 547 -1.98 20.76 9.50
N PHE A 548 -1.12 21.12 8.55
CA PHE A 548 0.03 21.99 8.77
C PHE A 548 -0.04 23.16 7.79
N LEU A 549 0.01 24.38 8.30
CA LEU A 549 0.07 25.59 7.49
C LEU A 549 1.33 26.37 7.86
N ALA A 550 2.14 26.70 6.87
CA ALA A 550 3.23 27.66 7.02
C ALA A 550 3.03 28.82 6.04
N GLU A 551 2.91 30.04 6.56
CA GLU A 551 2.82 31.28 5.81
C GLU A 551 3.99 32.20 6.15
N LYS A 552 4.52 32.93 5.15
CA LYS A 552 5.55 33.99 5.34
C LYS A 552 6.78 33.54 6.13
N SER A 553 7.10 32.25 6.11
CA SER A 553 8.09 31.63 6.99
C SER A 553 9.41 31.36 6.25
N SER A 554 10.53 31.44 6.97
CA SER A 554 11.88 31.23 6.43
C SER A 554 12.57 30.05 7.08
N PHE A 555 12.99 29.08 6.28
CA PHE A 555 13.63 27.85 6.70
C PHE A 555 15.10 27.83 6.23
N ASN A 556 16.05 28.02 7.15
CA ASN A 556 17.47 27.94 6.85
C ASN A 556 17.96 26.50 7.00
N VAL A 557 18.07 25.80 5.88
CA VAL A 557 18.38 24.37 5.80
C VAL A 557 19.88 24.17 5.78
N LEU A 558 20.44 23.50 6.78
CA LEU A 558 21.84 23.10 6.73
C LEU A 558 21.99 21.91 5.76
N ASN A 559 22.80 22.07 4.72
CA ASN A 559 23.02 21.06 3.69
C ASN A 559 23.77 19.84 4.27
N GLN A 560 23.03 18.80 4.64
CA GLN A 560 23.56 17.54 5.17
C GLN A 560 22.94 16.33 4.48
N ILE A 561 23.76 15.32 4.20
CA ILE A 561 23.36 14.13 3.43
C ILE A 561 22.50 13.19 4.27
N GLY A 562 21.35 12.80 3.71
CA GLY A 562 20.60 11.61 4.10
C GLY A 562 19.28 11.82 4.83
N GLN A 563 18.81 13.06 5.03
CA GLN A 563 17.55 13.33 5.74
C GLN A 563 16.81 14.58 5.24
N SER A 564 15.48 14.56 5.37
CA SER A 564 14.60 15.68 5.05
C SER A 564 14.59 16.74 6.16
N PHE A 565 14.42 18.01 5.82
CA PHE A 565 14.25 19.06 6.82
C PHE A 565 12.83 18.98 7.43
N ILE A 566 11.81 18.82 6.59
CA ILE A 566 10.42 18.55 7.00
C ILE A 566 10.05 17.15 6.52
N ASN A 567 9.56 16.31 7.44
CA ASN A 567 9.02 15.00 7.11
C ASN A 567 7.53 14.97 7.49
N SER A 568 6.67 14.71 6.49
CA SER A 568 5.23 14.74 6.63
C SER A 568 4.60 13.41 6.22
N GLN A 569 3.97 12.75 7.19
CA GLN A 569 3.24 11.50 7.00
C GLN A 569 1.80 11.67 7.47
N GLN A 570 0.81 11.35 6.62
CA GLN A 570 -0.62 11.45 6.97
C GLN A 570 -1.08 12.86 7.36
N PHE A 571 -0.43 13.89 6.82
CA PHE A 571 -0.79 15.30 7.00
C PHE A 571 -1.18 15.94 5.67
N THR A 572 -2.09 16.90 5.75
CA THR A 572 -2.29 17.93 4.73
C THR A 572 -1.41 19.12 5.06
N VAL A 573 -0.40 19.40 4.23
CA VAL A 573 0.55 20.49 4.41
C VAL A 573 0.37 21.56 3.33
N VAL A 574 0.32 22.82 3.76
CA VAL A 574 0.21 23.99 2.88
C VAL A 574 1.33 24.95 3.21
N PHE A 575 2.11 25.33 2.19
CA PHE A 575 3.14 26.36 2.28
C PHE A 575 2.76 27.55 1.40
N LYS A 576 2.80 28.75 1.98
CA LYS A 576 2.54 30.02 1.28
C LYS A 576 3.57 31.08 1.60
N ASP A 577 4.09 31.76 0.59
CA ASP A 577 5.02 32.89 0.79
C ASP A 577 6.25 32.52 1.65
N CYS A 578 6.68 31.25 1.61
CA CYS A 578 7.82 30.76 2.40
C CYS A 578 9.10 30.63 1.55
N SER A 579 10.25 30.59 2.24
CA SER A 579 11.55 30.36 1.61
C SER A 579 12.34 29.26 2.32
N PHE A 580 12.86 28.31 1.55
CA PHE A 580 13.83 27.32 1.99
C PHE A 580 15.20 27.68 1.43
N LYS A 581 16.18 27.93 2.30
CA LYS A 581 17.52 28.37 1.93
C LYS A 581 18.58 27.41 2.45
N GLY A 582 19.28 26.75 1.53
CA GLY A 582 20.41 25.88 1.83
C GLY A 582 21.63 26.68 2.26
N ILE A 583 22.30 26.20 3.30
CA ILE A 583 23.52 26.78 3.87
C ILE A 583 24.59 25.70 3.89
N ASN A 584 25.74 25.99 3.27
CA ASN A 584 26.86 25.06 3.18
C ASN A 584 27.72 25.11 4.45
N PHE A 585 28.04 23.95 4.99
CA PHE A 585 28.99 23.82 6.11
C PHE A 585 30.43 24.00 5.60
N ASN A 586 31.27 24.74 6.32
CA ASN A 586 32.70 24.84 5.99
C ASN A 586 33.35 23.43 6.10
N GLN A 587 33.81 22.91 4.96
CA GLN A 587 34.04 21.49 4.64
C GLN A 587 35.21 20.77 5.37
N ASN A 588 35.75 21.29 6.47
CA ASN A 588 37.00 20.75 7.02
C ASN A 588 36.85 19.47 7.88
N HIS A 589 35.65 19.05 8.28
CA HIS A 589 35.48 17.95 9.26
C HIS A 589 34.71 16.69 8.81
N LEU A 590 34.01 16.68 7.67
CA LEU A 590 33.20 15.51 7.23
C LEU A 590 33.95 14.53 6.30
N ASN A 591 35.22 14.78 6.01
CA ASN A 591 35.93 14.16 4.89
C ASN A 591 36.43 12.71 5.09
N THR A 592 36.18 12.05 6.23
CA THR A 592 36.83 10.75 6.51
C THR A 592 35.91 9.59 6.86
N GLN A 593 34.66 9.80 7.27
CA GLN A 593 33.84 8.69 7.80
C GLN A 593 32.71 8.21 6.85
N LYS A 594 31.95 9.10 6.18
CA LYS A 594 30.91 8.68 5.21
C LYS A 594 31.45 8.28 3.81
N ARG A 595 32.70 8.63 3.48
CA ARG A 595 33.34 8.22 2.20
C ARG A 595 33.76 6.74 2.14
N ARG A 596 33.77 6.02 3.27
CA ARG A 596 34.24 4.63 3.35
C ARG A 596 33.15 3.57 3.17
N GLU A 597 31.88 3.90 3.37
CA GLU A 597 30.79 2.92 3.21
C GLU A 597 30.23 2.83 1.77
N MET A 598 30.56 3.79 0.90
CA MET A 598 30.09 3.79 -0.50
C MET A 598 31.10 3.24 -1.53
N ASN A 599 32.26 2.74 -1.11
CA ASN A 599 33.29 2.25 -2.04
C ASN A 599 33.57 0.75 -1.91
N VAL A 600 32.56 -0.09 -2.18
CA VAL A 600 32.77 -1.48 -2.63
C VAL A 600 31.71 -1.85 -3.68
N GLY A 601 32.07 -1.70 -4.96
CA GLY A 601 31.47 -2.48 -6.06
C GLY A 601 30.01 -2.25 -6.46
N ARG A 602 29.30 -1.22 -5.96
CA ARG A 602 27.96 -0.87 -6.47
C ARG A 602 28.06 -0.02 -7.73
N ALA A 603 27.17 -0.31 -8.69
CA ALA A 603 27.01 0.48 -9.91
C ALA A 603 26.70 1.95 -9.57
N LYS A 604 27.19 2.89 -10.38
CA LYS A 604 26.95 4.33 -10.21
C LYS A 604 25.50 4.63 -10.59
N THR A 605 24.65 4.92 -9.63
CA THR A 605 23.20 5.13 -9.81
C THR A 605 22.82 6.62 -9.65
N CYS A 606 21.66 7.06 -10.17
CA CYS A 606 21.11 8.40 -9.84
C CYS A 606 20.57 8.44 -8.38
N ASP A 607 20.87 7.45 -7.53
CA ASP A 607 20.10 7.20 -6.30
C ASP A 607 20.08 8.45 -5.42
N TRP A 608 18.93 9.11 -5.44
CA TRP A 608 18.61 10.28 -4.67
C TRP A 608 17.28 9.95 -4.02
N ASN A 609 17.29 9.82 -2.69
CA ASN A 609 16.17 9.28 -1.93
C ASN A 609 15.65 10.27 -0.87
N THR A 610 16.11 11.51 -0.91
CA THR A 610 15.88 12.56 0.10
C THR A 610 15.34 13.83 -0.55
N GLY A 611 14.72 14.71 0.22
CA GLY A 611 14.28 16.03 -0.24
C GLY A 611 14.07 16.92 0.97
N SER A 612 14.25 18.24 0.84
CA SER A 612 14.12 19.14 1.99
C SER A 612 12.73 19.05 2.63
N VAL A 613 11.69 18.83 1.81
CA VAL A 613 10.35 18.46 2.27
C VAL A 613 10.01 17.06 1.75
N ASN A 614 9.59 16.15 2.62
CA ASN A 614 9.08 14.83 2.26
C ASN A 614 7.58 14.72 2.56
N ILE A 615 6.78 14.31 1.57
CA ILE A 615 5.34 14.08 1.68
C ILE A 615 5.04 12.62 1.38
N GLU A 616 4.49 11.89 2.33
CA GLU A 616 4.12 10.48 2.19
C GLU A 616 2.75 10.23 2.83
N ASN A 617 1.92 9.40 2.19
CA ASN A 617 0.53 9.17 2.61
C ASN A 617 -0.18 10.49 2.99
N GLY A 618 0.02 11.57 2.22
CA GLY A 618 -0.20 12.95 2.64
C GLY A 618 -0.54 13.87 1.47
N ILE A 619 -1.06 15.06 1.76
CA ILE A 619 -1.32 16.11 0.74
C ILE A 619 -0.31 17.23 0.93
N GLY A 620 0.35 17.68 -0.14
CA GLY A 620 1.23 18.84 -0.12
C GLY A 620 0.81 19.90 -1.14
N PHE A 621 0.66 21.15 -0.70
CA PHE A 621 0.32 22.27 -1.57
C PHE A 621 1.29 23.43 -1.36
N PHE A 622 1.85 23.93 -2.47
CA PHE A 622 2.90 24.95 -2.43
C PHE A 622 2.54 26.12 -3.35
N ASP A 623 2.48 27.33 -2.78
CA ASP A 623 2.19 28.58 -3.48
C ASP A 623 3.17 29.69 -3.05
N ARG A 624 3.76 30.40 -4.02
CA ARG A 624 4.75 31.47 -3.79
C ARG A 624 5.91 31.02 -2.90
N ILE A 625 6.45 29.83 -3.19
CA ILE A 625 7.57 29.24 -2.45
C ILE A 625 8.87 29.41 -3.21
N THR A 626 9.95 29.69 -2.48
CA THR A 626 11.32 29.70 -3.03
C THR A 626 12.17 28.60 -2.40
N PHE A 627 12.70 27.69 -3.21
CA PHE A 627 13.71 26.71 -2.81
C PHE A 627 15.08 27.11 -3.38
N ASN A 628 16.03 27.47 -2.52
CA ASN A 628 17.31 28.04 -2.94
C ASN A 628 18.52 27.34 -2.31
N GLY A 629 19.52 26.95 -3.10
CA GLY A 629 20.83 26.48 -2.62
C GLY A 629 20.84 25.12 -1.89
N LEU A 630 19.83 24.29 -2.09
CA LEU A 630 19.64 23.00 -1.40
C LEU A 630 20.47 21.89 -2.07
N SER A 631 21.19 21.11 -1.26
CA SER A 631 22.11 20.08 -1.76
C SER A 631 21.51 18.68 -1.92
N GLU A 632 20.41 18.41 -1.21
CA GLU A 632 19.68 17.13 -1.22
C GLU A 632 18.32 17.29 -1.92
N GLY A 633 18.19 18.33 -2.74
CA GLY A 633 16.97 18.74 -3.45
C GLY A 633 15.84 19.27 -2.57
N ALA A 634 14.75 19.67 -3.23
CA ALA A 634 13.69 20.47 -2.62
C ALA A 634 12.54 19.62 -2.07
N LEU A 635 12.06 18.64 -2.85
CA LEU A 635 10.84 17.90 -2.55
C LEU A 635 11.00 16.40 -2.83
N LYS A 636 10.44 15.57 -1.95
CA LYS A 636 10.22 14.15 -2.17
C LYS A 636 8.72 13.84 -2.01
N VAL A 637 8.15 13.16 -3.00
CA VAL A 637 6.78 12.65 -2.99
C VAL A 637 6.84 11.13 -2.92
N GLY A 638 6.50 10.58 -1.76
CA GLY A 638 6.49 9.15 -1.47
C GLY A 638 5.16 8.47 -1.79
N GLY A 639 5.03 7.19 -1.42
CA GLY A 639 3.82 6.40 -1.65
C GLY A 639 2.55 7.06 -1.08
N ASN A 640 1.48 7.06 -1.89
CA ASN A 640 0.23 7.80 -1.64
C ASN A 640 0.39 9.31 -1.36
N GLY A 641 1.56 9.89 -1.60
CA GLY A 641 1.78 11.33 -1.53
C GLY A 641 1.08 12.02 -2.70
N ILE A 642 0.31 13.06 -2.42
CA ILE A 642 -0.41 13.87 -3.41
C ILE A 642 0.11 15.30 -3.31
N VAL A 643 0.85 15.77 -4.31
CA VAL A 643 1.47 17.10 -4.26
C VAL A 643 1.06 17.98 -5.44
N THR A 644 0.72 19.23 -5.14
CA THR A 644 0.46 20.31 -6.10
C THR A 644 1.45 21.46 -5.91
N LEU A 645 2.17 21.83 -6.98
CA LEU A 645 2.94 23.07 -7.08
C LEU A 645 2.20 24.08 -7.96
N LYS A 646 2.08 25.32 -7.46
CA LYS A 646 1.66 26.47 -8.28
C LYS A 646 2.79 26.96 -9.18
N ASP A 647 2.42 27.70 -10.22
CA ASP A 647 3.34 28.39 -11.16
C ASP A 647 4.17 29.50 -10.50
N THR A 648 3.82 29.87 -9.28
CA THR A 648 4.52 30.83 -8.40
C THR A 648 5.67 30.20 -7.61
N VAL A 649 5.80 28.88 -7.61
CA VAL A 649 6.92 28.18 -6.97
C VAL A 649 8.18 28.35 -7.83
N SER A 650 9.29 28.69 -7.18
CA SER A 650 10.57 28.94 -7.84
C SER A 650 11.69 28.13 -7.19
N PHE A 651 12.64 27.71 -8.02
CA PHE A 651 13.81 26.96 -7.58
C PHE A 651 15.10 27.61 -8.11
N TYR A 652 16.09 27.81 -7.24
CA TYR A 652 17.34 28.51 -7.58
C TYR A 652 18.56 27.78 -7.01
N GLU A 653 19.64 27.68 -7.78
CA GLU A 653 20.97 27.24 -7.31
C GLU A 653 21.01 25.89 -6.55
N ASN A 654 19.97 25.05 -6.68
CA ASN A 654 19.90 23.74 -6.05
C ASN A 654 20.79 22.75 -6.83
N ALA A 655 21.86 22.29 -6.21
CA ALA A 655 22.87 21.45 -6.83
C ALA A 655 23.36 20.38 -5.86
N ALA A 656 23.49 19.14 -6.35
CA ALA A 656 23.92 18.02 -5.51
C ALA A 656 25.31 18.23 -4.91
N THR A 657 25.50 17.80 -3.67
CA THR A 657 26.85 17.73 -3.08
C THR A 657 27.71 16.78 -3.92
N PRO A 658 28.93 17.17 -4.34
CA PRO A 658 29.76 16.37 -5.25
C PRO A 658 30.32 15.12 -4.56
N SER A 659 29.53 14.05 -4.50
CA SER A 659 29.98 12.72 -4.06
C SER A 659 30.46 11.85 -5.22
N ASP A 660 30.02 12.13 -6.46
CA ASP A 660 30.38 11.39 -7.68
C ASP A 660 30.65 12.33 -8.86
N ASP A 661 31.78 12.13 -9.56
CA ASP A 661 32.23 12.97 -10.69
C ASP A 661 31.22 13.05 -11.86
N ILE A 662 30.30 12.09 -11.96
CA ILE A 662 29.27 12.01 -13.03
C ILE A 662 28.13 13.02 -12.79
N LEU A 663 27.98 13.52 -11.57
CA LEU A 663 26.83 14.30 -11.15
C LEU A 663 27.13 15.78 -10.92
N ASN A 664 28.36 16.21 -11.21
CA ASN A 664 28.77 17.60 -11.16
C ASN A 664 27.97 18.44 -12.16
N GLY A 665 27.10 19.33 -11.65
CA GLY A 665 26.32 20.26 -12.46
C GLY A 665 24.87 19.86 -12.74
N ALA A 666 24.44 18.65 -12.36
CA ALA A 666 23.03 18.27 -12.45
C ALA A 666 22.21 18.96 -11.35
N GLN A 667 21.28 19.84 -11.73
CA GLN A 667 20.29 20.40 -10.81
C GLN A 667 19.33 19.28 -10.38
N ARG A 668 19.02 19.16 -9.08
CA ARG A 668 18.15 18.09 -8.54
C ARG A 668 17.16 18.68 -7.58
N ASN A 669 15.87 18.50 -7.86
CA ASN A 669 14.86 19.29 -7.14
C ASN A 669 13.67 18.47 -6.66
N ILE A 670 13.20 17.49 -7.42
CA ILE A 670 12.00 16.73 -7.04
C ILE A 670 12.19 15.22 -7.28
N ILE A 671 11.90 14.40 -6.27
CA ILE A 671 11.69 12.94 -6.40
C ILE A 671 10.19 12.68 -6.35
N CYS A 672 9.69 11.88 -7.28
CA CYS A 672 8.36 11.30 -7.22
C CYS A 672 8.48 9.79 -7.40
N GLU A 673 8.30 9.07 -6.30
CA GLU A 673 8.57 7.63 -6.19
C GLU A 673 7.57 7.05 -5.19
N GLY A 674 6.61 6.30 -5.71
CA GLY A 674 5.66 5.56 -4.87
C GLY A 674 6.25 4.23 -4.41
N THR A 675 5.42 3.37 -3.87
CA THR A 675 5.76 1.96 -3.62
C THR A 675 4.70 1.06 -4.25
N ASP A 676 4.98 -0.23 -4.39
CA ASP A 676 4.03 -1.19 -4.98
C ASP A 676 2.66 -1.12 -4.29
N GLY A 677 1.63 -0.74 -5.06
CA GLY A 677 0.26 -0.54 -4.58
C GLY A 677 -0.02 0.82 -3.92
N LEU A 678 0.97 1.70 -3.75
CA LEU A 678 0.84 3.05 -3.18
C LEU A 678 1.46 4.10 -4.12
N LEU A 679 0.66 4.53 -5.11
CA LEU A 679 1.11 5.45 -6.16
C LEU A 679 1.33 6.88 -5.62
N ALA A 680 2.45 7.49 -5.98
CA ALA A 680 2.71 8.92 -5.78
C ALA A 680 2.04 9.74 -6.88
N GLN A 681 1.54 10.94 -6.55
CA GLN A 681 0.91 11.86 -7.49
C GLN A 681 1.54 13.24 -7.40
N PHE A 682 1.97 13.77 -8.55
CA PHE A 682 2.65 15.04 -8.61
C PHE A 682 2.08 15.93 -9.72
N ARG A 683 1.58 17.10 -9.34
CA ARG A 683 1.04 18.11 -10.26
C ARG A 683 1.91 19.36 -10.23
N ALA A 684 2.39 19.79 -11.40
CA ALA A 684 3.07 21.07 -11.57
C ALA A 684 2.86 21.66 -12.97
N GLU A 685 3.07 22.96 -13.09
CA GLU A 685 3.13 23.63 -14.38
C GLU A 685 4.61 23.86 -14.77
N SER A 686 4.95 23.71 -16.05
CA SER A 686 6.35 23.81 -16.52
C SER A 686 6.97 25.19 -16.27
N SER A 687 6.14 26.21 -16.11
CA SER A 687 6.54 27.58 -15.76
C SER A 687 7.20 27.73 -14.40
N SER A 688 7.05 26.77 -13.49
CA SER A 688 7.76 26.76 -12.19
C SER A 688 9.24 26.39 -12.33
N PHE A 689 9.66 25.84 -13.48
CA PHE A 689 11.02 25.35 -13.74
C PHE A 689 11.78 26.29 -14.68
N LYS A 690 12.07 27.49 -14.17
CA LYS A 690 12.82 28.52 -14.91
C LYS A 690 14.21 28.66 -14.34
N GLU A 691 15.19 28.86 -15.22
CA GLU A 691 16.56 29.16 -14.83
C GLU A 691 16.82 30.66 -14.99
N VAL A 692 17.34 31.27 -13.92
CA VAL A 692 17.82 32.65 -13.94
C VAL A 692 19.30 32.61 -14.29
N LYS A 693 19.66 33.21 -15.43
CA LYS A 693 21.05 33.34 -15.84
C LYS A 693 21.77 34.40 -14.99
N VAL A 694 23.10 34.40 -15.09
CA VAL A 694 23.99 35.38 -14.43
C VAL A 694 23.64 36.84 -14.80
N ASP A 695 22.99 37.08 -15.94
CA ASP A 695 22.51 38.39 -16.39
C ASP A 695 21.06 38.70 -15.93
N GLU A 696 20.54 37.95 -14.96
CA GLU A 696 19.17 38.00 -14.45
C GLU A 696 18.08 37.69 -15.49
N SER A 697 18.45 37.23 -16.70
CA SER A 697 17.47 36.80 -17.69
C SER A 697 16.87 35.45 -17.31
N ILE A 698 15.53 35.37 -17.41
CA ILE A 698 14.75 34.17 -17.10
C ILE A 698 14.55 33.39 -18.39
N ILE A 699 15.08 32.16 -18.46
CA ILE A 699 14.80 31.22 -19.55
C ILE A 699 14.13 29.95 -19.00
N GLN A 700 13.37 29.25 -19.85
CA GLN A 700 12.93 27.89 -19.54
C GLN A 700 14.19 27.04 -19.30
N SER A 701 14.26 26.35 -18.16
CA SER A 701 15.46 25.59 -17.82
C SER A 701 15.60 24.41 -18.78
N ASN A 702 16.82 24.22 -19.28
CA ASN A 702 17.20 23.01 -20.03
C ASN A 702 17.69 21.89 -19.10
N ASN A 703 17.75 22.14 -17.79
CA ASN A 703 18.18 21.15 -16.81
C ASN A 703 17.02 20.22 -16.48
N ARG A 704 17.34 19.01 -16.01
CA ARG A 704 16.36 18.02 -15.55
C ARG A 704 16.13 18.24 -14.06
N TRP A 705 14.87 18.37 -13.64
CA TRP A 705 14.53 18.77 -12.26
C TRP A 705 13.91 17.61 -11.47
N ILE A 706 13.32 16.64 -12.16
CA ILE A 706 12.36 15.70 -11.56
C ILE A 706 12.74 14.26 -11.89
N LEU A 707 13.07 13.49 -10.86
CA LEU A 707 13.22 12.04 -10.95
C LEU A 707 11.84 11.44 -10.66
N ALA A 708 11.21 10.85 -11.67
CA ALA A 708 9.90 10.23 -11.54
C ALA A 708 9.96 8.79 -12.01
N ASP A 709 9.56 7.87 -11.15
CA ASP A 709 9.40 6.47 -11.52
C ASP A 709 8.05 6.28 -12.23
N SER A 710 8.09 5.91 -13.51
CA SER A 710 6.88 5.68 -14.32
C SER A 710 5.99 4.55 -13.79
N GLY A 711 6.54 3.61 -13.01
CA GLY A 711 5.77 2.50 -12.42
C GLY A 711 4.99 2.92 -11.18
N THR A 712 5.49 3.90 -10.43
CA THR A 712 4.98 4.24 -9.09
C THR A 712 4.60 5.73 -8.91
N CYS A 713 4.83 6.58 -9.91
CA CYS A 713 4.52 8.01 -9.89
C CYS A 713 3.66 8.44 -11.09
N SER A 714 2.62 9.24 -10.83
CA SER A 714 1.78 9.88 -11.84
C SER A 714 2.00 11.40 -11.89
N ILE A 715 2.34 11.92 -13.06
CA ILE A 715 2.62 13.35 -13.30
C ILE A 715 1.43 14.04 -13.99
N PHE A 716 1.05 15.21 -13.48
CA PHE A 716 -0.07 16.03 -13.97
C PHE A 716 0.31 17.49 -14.23
N GLY A 717 -0.54 18.22 -14.96
CA GLY A 717 -0.31 19.62 -15.38
C GLY A 717 0.45 19.72 -16.71
N SER A 718 0.90 20.93 -17.08
CA SER A 718 1.74 21.11 -18.29
C SER A 718 3.09 20.40 -18.18
N LEU A 719 3.55 20.07 -16.97
CA LEU A 719 4.75 19.27 -16.77
C LEU A 719 4.70 17.90 -17.47
N ASN A 720 3.53 17.27 -17.54
CA ASN A 720 3.36 15.98 -18.22
C ASN A 720 3.66 16.06 -19.74
N GLN A 721 3.67 17.26 -20.32
CA GLN A 721 3.98 17.47 -21.73
C GLN A 721 5.46 17.83 -21.97
N GLU A 722 6.21 18.15 -20.91
CA GLU A 722 7.56 18.71 -20.96
C GLU A 722 8.60 17.67 -20.49
N LYS A 723 8.76 16.60 -21.28
CA LYS A 723 9.64 15.46 -20.95
C LYS A 723 11.11 15.84 -20.68
N LEU A 724 11.58 16.98 -21.19
CA LEU A 724 12.95 17.47 -20.96
C LEU A 724 13.23 17.89 -19.51
N LEU A 725 12.19 18.15 -18.71
CA LEU A 725 12.32 18.45 -17.28
C LEU A 725 12.44 17.18 -16.42
N LEU A 726 12.23 16.00 -17.00
CA LEU A 726 12.28 14.71 -16.32
C LEU A 726 13.64 14.04 -16.50
N PHE A 727 14.07 13.28 -15.49
CA PHE A 727 15.14 12.30 -15.65
C PHE A 727 14.63 11.05 -16.41
N THR A 728 14.15 11.25 -17.64
CA THR A 728 13.84 10.19 -18.61
C THR A 728 14.75 10.32 -19.84
N PRO A 729 15.40 9.24 -20.31
CA PRO A 729 16.25 9.32 -21.48
C PRO A 729 15.40 9.49 -22.75
N MET A 730 15.81 10.37 -23.66
CA MET A 730 15.16 10.59 -24.96
C MET A 730 16.19 10.54 -26.08
N VAL A 731 16.02 9.58 -26.98
CA VAL A 731 16.95 9.35 -28.10
C VAL A 731 16.42 9.91 -29.40
N GLN A 732 17.31 10.60 -30.10
CA GLN A 732 17.08 11.07 -31.45
C GLN A 732 17.63 10.08 -32.47
N SER A 733 18.85 9.59 -32.28
CA SER A 733 19.46 8.62 -33.20
C SER A 733 20.49 7.74 -32.52
N VAL A 734 20.48 6.45 -32.85
CA VAL A 734 21.57 5.52 -32.60
C VAL A 734 22.28 5.21 -33.92
N VAL A 735 23.61 5.24 -33.93
CA VAL A 735 24.43 4.84 -35.08
C VAL A 735 25.44 3.80 -34.62
N ALA A 736 25.45 2.64 -35.27
CA ALA A 736 26.37 1.54 -34.94
C ALA A 736 27.26 1.16 -36.13
N LYS A 737 28.57 1.10 -35.91
CA LYS A 737 29.58 0.75 -36.92
C LYS A 737 30.59 -0.24 -36.35
N GLY A 738 31.09 -1.15 -37.17
CA GLY A 738 32.25 -1.95 -36.79
C GLY A 738 33.45 -1.03 -36.56
N ASN A 739 34.19 -1.24 -35.47
CA ASN A 739 35.38 -0.46 -35.14
C ASN A 739 36.47 -0.61 -36.22
N GLU A 740 37.55 0.19 -36.15
CA GLU A 740 38.61 0.18 -37.19
C GLU A 740 39.19 -1.22 -37.48
N LYS A 741 39.30 -2.06 -36.46
CA LYS A 741 39.80 -3.44 -36.55
C LYS A 741 38.74 -4.44 -37.03
N LYS A 742 37.47 -4.02 -37.11
CA LYS A 742 36.26 -4.82 -37.43
C LYS A 742 36.09 -6.03 -36.51
N THR A 743 36.53 -5.90 -35.27
CA THR A 743 36.43 -6.92 -34.23
C THR A 743 35.39 -6.56 -33.17
N GLY A 744 35.16 -5.26 -32.94
CA GLY A 744 34.14 -4.71 -32.04
C GLY A 744 33.20 -3.73 -32.74
N ILE A 745 32.38 -3.03 -31.97
CA ILE A 745 31.35 -2.09 -32.46
C ILE A 745 31.51 -0.73 -31.77
N ASP A 746 31.60 0.33 -32.56
CA ASP A 746 31.49 1.71 -32.08
C ASP A 746 30.04 2.19 -32.25
N VAL A 747 29.50 2.80 -31.20
CA VAL A 747 28.10 3.25 -31.09
C VAL A 747 28.09 4.72 -30.74
N ASP A 748 27.44 5.53 -31.57
CA ASP A 748 27.17 6.93 -31.29
C ASP A 748 25.67 7.10 -31.01
N ILE A 749 25.34 7.69 -29.87
CA ILE A 749 23.98 7.98 -29.43
C ILE A 749 23.81 9.48 -29.36
N LYS A 750 22.79 9.99 -30.05
CA LYS A 750 22.35 11.39 -29.93
C LYS A 750 20.95 11.43 -29.37
N GLY A 751 20.71 12.35 -28.45
CA GLY A 751 19.42 12.55 -27.81
C GLY A 751 19.26 13.98 -27.34
N SER A 752 18.03 14.33 -26.98
CA SER A 752 17.73 15.59 -26.28
C SER A 752 17.87 15.47 -24.77
N SER A 753 17.86 14.24 -24.25
CA SER A 753 17.94 13.94 -22.83
C SER A 753 18.70 12.62 -22.67
N LEU A 754 20.02 12.64 -22.49
CA LEU A 754 20.86 11.47 -22.16
C LEU A 754 21.57 11.75 -20.83
N PHE A 755 21.34 11.00 -19.75
CA PHE A 755 22.05 11.23 -18.48
C PHE A 755 22.82 9.98 -18.07
N GLY A 756 23.95 10.18 -17.41
CA GLY A 756 24.86 9.12 -16.96
C GLY A 756 24.39 8.35 -15.74
N CYS A 757 23.17 8.59 -15.26
CA CYS A 757 22.69 8.04 -14.02
C CYS A 757 21.39 7.25 -14.30
N GLY A 758 21.24 6.06 -13.75
CA GLY A 758 20.20 5.12 -14.19
C GLY A 758 20.77 4.06 -15.11
N ARG A 759 20.11 2.90 -15.13
CA ARG A 759 20.70 1.67 -15.65
C ARG A 759 20.44 1.57 -17.16
N LEU A 760 21.20 2.33 -17.95
CA LEU A 760 21.10 2.35 -19.42
C LEU A 760 21.89 1.21 -20.05
N PHE A 761 21.30 0.52 -21.03
CA PHE A 761 21.86 -0.65 -21.69
C PHE A 761 21.82 -0.56 -23.21
N LEU A 762 22.84 -1.15 -23.84
CA LEU A 762 22.83 -1.51 -25.25
C LEU A 762 22.52 -3.01 -25.38
N LEU A 763 21.41 -3.32 -26.03
CA LEU A 763 21.04 -4.70 -26.38
C LEU A 763 21.48 -4.99 -27.81
N VAL A 764 22.47 -5.87 -27.96
CA VAL A 764 22.97 -6.34 -29.26
C VAL A 764 22.25 -7.64 -29.62
N SER A 765 21.63 -7.71 -30.79
CA SER A 765 20.82 -8.85 -31.24
C SER A 765 21.26 -9.38 -32.61
N LEU A 766 21.06 -10.68 -32.85
CA LEU A 766 21.30 -11.32 -34.15
C LEU A 766 20.13 -11.12 -35.11
N LYS A 767 20.42 -10.74 -36.37
CA LYS A 767 19.38 -10.53 -37.41
C LYS A 767 19.01 -11.77 -38.24
N GLN A 768 19.68 -12.91 -38.07
CA GLN A 768 19.41 -14.11 -38.88
C GLN A 768 18.61 -15.17 -38.11
N LYS A 769 17.63 -15.77 -38.79
CA LYS A 769 16.78 -16.87 -38.30
C LYS A 769 17.66 -18.09 -38.00
N VAL A 770 17.83 -18.43 -36.72
CA VAL A 770 18.56 -19.63 -36.30
C VAL A 770 17.68 -20.85 -36.61
N SER A 771 18.18 -21.75 -37.46
CA SER A 771 17.54 -23.04 -37.70
C SER A 771 17.93 -24.03 -36.62
N LYS A 772 16.93 -24.52 -35.86
CA LYS A 772 16.86 -25.85 -35.19
C LYS A 772 17.86 -26.20 -34.06
N ASN A 773 18.38 -25.25 -33.29
CA ASN A 773 18.94 -25.56 -31.97
C ASN A 773 18.34 -24.59 -30.94
N GLU A 774 17.76 -25.11 -29.86
CA GLU A 774 17.03 -24.33 -28.84
C GLU A 774 17.94 -23.60 -27.83
N ASP A 775 19.26 -23.77 -27.89
CA ASP A 775 20.21 -23.27 -26.87
C ASP A 775 21.13 -22.10 -27.31
N GLU A 776 20.95 -21.50 -28.49
CA GLU A 776 21.84 -20.42 -28.94
C GLU A 776 21.37 -19.03 -28.44
N ILE A 777 22.22 -18.35 -27.64
CA ILE A 777 21.98 -16.99 -27.15
C ILE A 777 21.72 -16.04 -28.34
N THR A 778 20.53 -15.44 -28.42
CA THR A 778 20.10 -14.59 -29.54
C THR A 778 20.39 -13.10 -29.35
N ASN A 779 20.68 -12.68 -28.12
CA ASN A 779 20.98 -11.31 -27.75
C ASN A 779 21.97 -11.23 -26.57
N LYS A 780 22.69 -10.12 -26.45
CA LYS A 780 23.57 -9.83 -25.31
C LYS A 780 23.47 -8.37 -24.90
N LYS A 781 23.50 -8.14 -23.59
CA LYS A 781 23.35 -6.82 -22.95
C LYS A 781 24.72 -6.26 -22.58
N TYR A 782 24.87 -4.95 -22.77
CA TYR A 782 26.06 -4.19 -22.38
C TYR A 782 25.59 -2.95 -21.62
N GLU A 783 26.05 -2.77 -20.38
CA GLU A 783 25.77 -1.56 -19.60
C GLU A 783 26.48 -0.38 -20.27
N LEU A 784 25.73 0.66 -20.66
CA LEU A 784 26.26 1.77 -21.45
C LEU A 784 27.43 2.46 -20.75
N GLY A 785 27.34 2.68 -19.43
CA GLY A 785 28.41 3.28 -18.64
C GLY A 785 29.72 2.48 -18.63
N SER A 786 29.65 1.15 -18.82
CA SER A 786 30.83 0.27 -18.87
C SER A 786 31.55 0.28 -20.22
N VAL A 787 30.84 0.66 -21.29
CA VAL A 787 31.36 0.69 -22.67
C VAL A 787 31.47 2.11 -23.23
N ALA A 788 31.01 3.13 -22.51
CA ALA A 788 31.11 4.53 -22.91
C ALA A 788 32.59 4.96 -22.98
N ALA A 789 33.01 5.46 -24.13
CA ALA A 789 34.32 6.05 -24.35
C ALA A 789 34.32 7.55 -24.06
N GLN A 790 33.21 8.24 -24.34
CA GLN A 790 32.99 9.65 -24.03
C GLN A 790 31.54 9.88 -23.60
N TRP A 791 31.36 10.54 -22.46
CA TRP A 791 30.06 10.93 -21.91
C TRP A 791 30.18 12.31 -21.27
N GLU A 792 30.53 13.30 -22.08
CA GLU A 792 30.82 14.66 -21.61
C GLU A 792 29.58 15.57 -21.64
N SER A 793 28.46 15.09 -22.19
CA SER A 793 27.27 15.91 -22.34
C SER A 793 25.98 15.12 -22.21
N ASP A 794 24.92 15.88 -21.97
CA ASP A 794 23.56 15.39 -21.82
C ASP A 794 22.84 15.07 -23.14
N THR A 795 23.55 15.18 -24.27
CA THR A 795 22.95 15.07 -25.61
C THR A 795 23.69 14.12 -26.53
N VAL A 796 24.93 13.75 -26.17
CA VAL A 796 25.79 12.89 -26.99
C VAL A 796 26.58 11.93 -26.10
N VAL A 797 26.49 10.64 -26.44
CA VAL A 797 27.30 9.57 -25.83
C VAL A 797 27.95 8.76 -26.95
N SER A 798 29.24 8.49 -26.81
CA SER A 798 29.97 7.57 -27.68
C SER A 798 30.46 6.38 -26.86
N ALA A 799 30.20 5.17 -27.36
CA ALA A 799 30.54 3.91 -26.71
C ALA A 799 31.26 2.95 -27.66
N SER A 800 32.12 2.09 -27.12
CA SER A 800 32.85 1.07 -27.88
C SER A 800 32.70 -0.30 -27.20
N ILE A 801 32.02 -1.22 -27.87
CA ILE A 801 31.83 -2.60 -27.44
C ILE A 801 32.99 -3.45 -27.99
N PRO A 802 33.83 -4.07 -27.13
CA PRO A 802 34.96 -4.88 -27.58
C PRO A 802 34.50 -6.21 -28.21
N GLU A 803 35.45 -6.90 -28.86
CA GLU A 803 35.22 -8.25 -29.37
C GLU A 803 34.97 -9.22 -28.20
N ASP A 804 33.94 -10.06 -28.32
CA ASP A 804 33.66 -11.13 -27.39
C ASP A 804 33.00 -12.35 -28.08
N GLU A 805 32.56 -13.33 -27.28
CA GLU A 805 31.94 -14.56 -27.79
C GLU A 805 30.70 -14.31 -28.69
N PHE A 806 30.00 -13.19 -28.43
CA PHE A 806 28.81 -12.74 -29.13
C PHE A 806 29.12 -11.72 -30.24
N VAL A 807 29.86 -10.66 -29.93
CA VAL A 807 30.31 -9.59 -30.85
C VAL A 807 31.62 -10.01 -31.50
N LYS A 808 31.53 -10.67 -32.67
CA LYS A 808 32.68 -11.09 -33.47
C LYS A 808 32.41 -11.04 -34.96
N LYS A 809 33.49 -10.90 -35.74
CA LYS A 809 33.47 -10.73 -37.21
C LYS A 809 32.60 -11.79 -37.91
N GLY A 810 31.77 -11.35 -38.85
CA GLY A 810 30.96 -12.23 -39.72
C GLY A 810 29.51 -12.42 -39.27
N LYS A 811 29.12 -11.97 -38.08
CA LYS A 811 27.71 -11.93 -37.63
C LYS A 811 26.99 -10.68 -38.16
N LYS A 812 25.69 -10.79 -38.44
CA LYS A 812 24.81 -9.64 -38.73
C LYS A 812 24.10 -9.24 -37.43
N LEU A 813 24.46 -8.07 -36.91
CA LEU A 813 24.03 -7.59 -35.61
C LEU A 813 23.20 -6.31 -35.75
N SER A 814 22.26 -6.12 -34.83
CA SER A 814 21.56 -4.86 -34.58
C SER A 814 21.74 -4.45 -33.12
N ILE A 815 21.74 -3.16 -32.85
CA ILE A 815 21.82 -2.58 -31.50
C ILE A 815 20.52 -1.85 -31.22
N SER A 816 20.01 -2.00 -30.01
CA SER A 816 18.88 -1.22 -29.47
C SER A 816 19.26 -0.63 -28.13
N PHE A 817 18.77 0.57 -27.85
CA PHE A 817 19.03 1.30 -26.62
C PHE A 817 17.87 1.13 -25.64
N GLN A 818 18.18 0.71 -24.42
CA GLN A 818 17.22 0.33 -23.39
C GLN A 818 17.53 0.98 -22.05
N VAL A 819 16.50 1.18 -21.24
CA VAL A 819 16.60 1.62 -19.84
C VAL A 819 16.07 0.48 -18.95
N GLN A 820 16.77 0.21 -17.84
CA GLN A 820 16.29 -0.73 -16.84
C GLN A 820 15.48 -0.02 -15.77
N THR A 821 14.29 -0.54 -15.50
CA THR A 821 13.39 -0.13 -14.43
C THR A 821 13.83 -0.74 -13.10
N GLU A 822 13.25 -0.28 -11.98
CA GLU A 822 13.66 -0.69 -10.63
C GLU A 822 13.44 -2.19 -10.34
N ASP A 823 12.37 -2.76 -10.91
CA ASP A 823 12.06 -4.20 -10.93
C ASP A 823 13.07 -5.04 -11.74
N GLY A 824 14.04 -4.38 -12.39
CA GLY A 824 15.08 -5.00 -13.20
C GLY A 824 14.65 -5.33 -14.63
N LEU A 825 13.43 -4.99 -15.05
CA LEU A 825 12.97 -5.14 -16.43
C LEU A 825 13.66 -4.12 -17.35
N LEU A 826 13.70 -4.41 -18.65
CA LEU A 826 14.28 -3.51 -19.66
C LEU A 826 13.20 -3.01 -20.59
N GLN A 827 13.12 -1.70 -20.75
CA GLN A 827 12.23 -1.03 -21.69
C GLN A 827 13.04 -0.31 -22.77
N GLU A 828 12.46 -0.23 -23.97
CA GLU A 828 13.04 0.60 -25.02
C GLU A 828 12.99 2.08 -24.62
N VAL A 829 14.04 2.81 -24.93
CA VAL A 829 14.10 4.24 -24.63
C VAL A 829 13.17 5.02 -25.58
N ASP A 830 12.48 6.02 -25.02
CA ASP A 830 11.65 6.96 -25.74
C ASP A 830 12.40 7.62 -26.90
N ILE A 831 11.72 7.74 -28.05
CA ILE A 831 12.25 8.37 -29.25
C ILE A 831 11.66 9.76 -29.45
N GLU A 832 12.49 10.70 -29.90
CA GLU A 832 11.99 11.95 -30.47
C GLU A 832 11.17 11.70 -31.74
N GLN A 833 10.28 12.63 -32.10
CA GLN A 833 9.47 12.53 -33.31
C GLN A 833 10.36 12.37 -34.55
N GLY A 834 10.30 11.19 -35.20
CA GLY A 834 11.12 10.86 -36.38
C GLY A 834 12.52 10.30 -36.06
N GLY A 835 12.83 10.07 -34.79
CA GLY A 835 14.09 9.47 -34.32
C GLY A 835 14.10 7.93 -34.36
N SER A 836 15.22 7.35 -33.93
CA SER A 836 15.36 5.89 -33.80
C SER A 836 16.26 5.52 -32.62
N ASN A 837 15.80 4.57 -31.80
CA ASN A 837 16.50 3.99 -30.66
C ASN A 837 17.31 2.72 -31.02
N SER A 838 17.34 2.33 -32.30
CA SER A 838 18.03 1.13 -32.77
C SER A 838 18.75 1.34 -34.10
N ALA A 839 19.78 0.54 -34.34
CA ALA A 839 20.60 0.64 -35.55
C ALA A 839 21.18 -0.70 -35.96
N ASP A 840 21.30 -0.90 -37.28
CA ASP A 840 22.07 -2.00 -37.84
C ASP A 840 23.56 -1.69 -37.78
N VAL A 841 24.35 -2.70 -37.36
CA VAL A 841 25.80 -2.54 -37.32
C VAL A 841 26.35 -2.59 -38.74
N SER A 842 26.76 -1.42 -39.25
CA SER A 842 27.37 -1.30 -40.58
C SER A 842 28.88 -1.53 -40.54
N GLY A 843 29.49 -1.99 -41.64
CA GLY A 843 30.95 -2.18 -41.74
C GLY A 843 31.55 -3.38 -41.00
N PHE A 844 30.75 -4.13 -40.24
CA PHE A 844 31.15 -5.30 -39.44
C PHE A 844 31.23 -6.62 -40.24
N SER A 845 30.66 -6.65 -41.46
CA SER A 845 30.73 -7.81 -42.35
C SER A 845 32.08 -7.88 -43.08
N GLY A 846 33.00 -8.67 -42.54
CA GLY A 846 34.32 -8.91 -43.13
C GLY A 846 34.42 -10.17 -43.99
N GLY A 847 33.35 -10.60 -44.66
CA GLY A 847 33.42 -11.69 -45.64
C GLY A 847 33.94 -11.19 -46.99
N LEU A 848 34.87 -11.91 -47.62
CA LEU A 848 35.20 -11.71 -49.04
C LEU A 848 33.89 -11.71 -49.83
N SER A 849 33.68 -10.68 -50.66
CA SER A 849 32.54 -10.62 -51.58
C SER A 849 32.40 -11.97 -52.29
N VAL A 850 31.17 -12.45 -52.47
CA VAL A 850 30.88 -13.68 -53.24
C VAL A 850 31.58 -13.63 -54.61
N GLY A 851 31.71 -12.44 -55.22
CA GLY A 851 32.49 -12.24 -56.44
C GLY A 851 34.00 -12.48 -56.29
N ALA A 852 34.59 -12.14 -55.14
CA ALA A 852 36.00 -12.42 -54.84
C ALA A 852 36.23 -13.92 -54.53
N LEU A 853 35.29 -14.57 -53.84
CA LEU A 853 35.35 -16.03 -53.60
C LEU A 853 35.21 -16.81 -54.91
N ILE A 854 34.27 -16.43 -55.78
CA ILE A 854 34.12 -16.99 -57.12
C ILE A 854 35.39 -16.73 -57.95
N GLY A 855 35.96 -15.53 -57.88
CA GLY A 855 37.22 -15.20 -58.55
C GLY A 855 38.39 -16.09 -58.13
N ILE A 856 38.53 -16.35 -56.83
CA ILE A 856 39.58 -17.24 -56.28
C ILE A 856 39.34 -18.70 -56.71
N ILE A 857 38.09 -19.18 -56.68
CA ILE A 857 37.74 -20.55 -57.09
C ILE A 857 38.00 -20.73 -58.60
N VAL A 858 37.58 -19.77 -59.43
CA VAL A 858 37.81 -19.81 -60.88
C VAL A 858 39.30 -19.77 -61.19
N ALA A 859 40.08 -18.92 -60.52
CA ALA A 859 41.53 -18.88 -60.69
C ALA A 859 42.19 -20.21 -60.29
N ALA A 860 41.77 -20.83 -59.18
CA ALA A 860 42.28 -22.13 -58.75
C ALA A 860 41.94 -23.24 -59.75
N VAL A 861 40.72 -23.27 -60.30
CA VAL A 861 40.31 -24.25 -61.34
C VAL A 861 41.12 -24.09 -62.61
N VAL A 862 41.41 -22.85 -63.04
CA VAL A 862 42.25 -22.58 -64.22
C VAL A 862 43.69 -23.06 -63.99
N VAL A 863 44.25 -22.84 -62.80
CA VAL A 863 45.60 -23.33 -62.44
C VAL A 863 45.64 -24.86 -62.42
N VAL A 864 44.65 -25.53 -61.84
CA VAL A 864 44.57 -27.00 -61.82
C VAL A 864 44.41 -27.55 -63.25
N ALA A 865 43.56 -26.95 -64.08
CA ALA A 865 43.42 -27.35 -65.48
C ALA A 865 44.74 -27.19 -66.26
N ALA A 866 45.48 -26.11 -66.04
CA ALA A 866 46.80 -25.91 -66.65
C ALA A 866 47.81 -26.97 -66.19
N ILE A 867 47.85 -27.31 -64.90
CA ILE A 867 48.71 -28.37 -64.36
C ILE A 867 48.37 -29.74 -64.98
N VAL A 868 47.08 -30.07 -65.08
CA VAL A 868 46.62 -31.32 -65.71
C VAL A 868 47.03 -31.40 -67.18
N ILE A 869 46.91 -30.30 -67.93
CA ILE A 869 47.37 -30.23 -69.33
C ILE A 869 48.89 -30.45 -69.42
N ILE A 870 49.67 -29.83 -68.53
CA ILE A 870 51.13 -30.03 -68.49
C ILE A 870 51.48 -31.49 -68.20
N ILE A 871 50.81 -32.13 -67.24
CA ILE A 871 51.02 -33.55 -66.93
C ILE A 871 50.67 -34.44 -68.13
N ILE A 872 49.56 -34.17 -68.82
CA ILE A 872 49.17 -34.91 -70.04
C ILE A 872 50.24 -34.76 -71.13
N VAL A 873 50.77 -33.56 -71.34
CA VAL A 873 51.85 -33.32 -72.32
C VAL A 873 53.12 -34.08 -71.94
N ILE A 874 53.51 -34.08 -70.65
CA ILE A 874 54.66 -34.84 -70.16
C ILE A 874 54.47 -36.35 -70.39
N VAL A 875 53.29 -36.90 -70.07
CA VAL A 875 52.98 -38.32 -70.27
C VAL A 875 52.99 -38.71 -71.76
N VAL A 876 52.47 -37.85 -72.65
CA VAL A 876 52.47 -38.09 -74.10
C VAL A 876 53.89 -38.04 -74.69
N VAL A 877 54.75 -37.14 -74.21
CA VAL A 877 56.16 -37.07 -74.61
C VAL A 877 56.95 -38.27 -74.09
N TYR A 878 56.70 -38.71 -72.85
CA TYR A 878 57.35 -39.89 -72.27
C TYR A 878 56.95 -41.20 -72.95
N LYS A 879 55.69 -41.32 -73.40
CA LYS A 879 55.21 -42.51 -74.12
C LYS A 879 55.75 -42.60 -75.56
N LYS A 880 56.25 -41.49 -76.13
CA LYS A 880 56.83 -41.43 -77.49
C LYS A 880 58.33 -41.75 -77.54
N SER A 881 59.07 -41.71 -76.41
CA SER A 881 60.51 -42.01 -76.39
C SER A 881 60.89 -43.46 -76.04
N LEU A 882 59.93 -44.30 -75.62
CA LEU A 882 60.17 -45.68 -75.15
C LEU A 882 59.89 -46.80 -76.18
N SER A 883 59.75 -46.47 -77.48
CA SER A 883 59.48 -47.47 -78.54
C SER A 883 60.51 -47.52 -79.68
N LYS A 884 61.81 -47.33 -79.42
CA LYS A 884 62.88 -47.69 -80.38
C LYS A 884 64.13 -48.30 -79.71
N SER A 885 64.39 -49.53 -80.16
CA SER A 885 65.64 -50.31 -80.13
C SER A 885 66.07 -51.06 -78.86
N ALA A 886 65.96 -52.38 -79.01
CA ALA A 886 66.59 -53.42 -78.21
C ALA A 886 67.87 -53.95 -78.91
N ARG A 887 68.71 -54.64 -78.10
CA ARG A 887 69.79 -55.63 -78.42
C ARG A 887 71.20 -55.06 -78.73
N ILE A 888 72.34 -55.59 -78.26
CA ILE A 888 72.77 -56.74 -77.39
C ILE A 888 74.24 -56.49 -76.93
N SER A 889 74.58 -57.00 -75.72
CA SER A 889 75.85 -57.40 -75.02
C SER A 889 77.11 -57.86 -75.81
N PRO A 890 78.29 -58.27 -75.20
CA PRO A 890 78.72 -58.32 -73.76
C PRO A 890 80.22 -57.96 -73.44
N ASN A 891 80.60 -58.12 -72.13
CA ASN A 891 81.94 -58.30 -71.49
C ASN A 891 82.85 -57.07 -71.27
N ASP A 892 83.61 -56.86 -70.17
CA ASP A 892 84.02 -57.67 -69.00
C ASP A 892 84.45 -56.74 -67.81
N ASN A 893 84.28 -57.24 -66.57
CA ASN A 893 85.06 -57.10 -65.30
C ASN A 893 85.68 -55.75 -64.85
N ASN A 894 85.37 -55.25 -63.63
CA ASN A 894 85.93 -55.67 -62.31
C ASN A 894 85.81 -54.56 -61.22
N GLY A 895 85.35 -54.93 -60.00
CA GLY A 895 85.61 -54.30 -58.66
C GLY A 895 85.17 -52.84 -58.40
N THR A 896 84.70 -52.38 -57.21
CA THR A 896 84.81 -52.87 -55.83
C THR A 896 83.87 -52.03 -54.91
N GLU A 897 83.21 -52.71 -53.96
CA GLU A 897 82.78 -52.34 -52.57
C GLU A 897 81.80 -51.20 -52.14
N MET A 898 80.87 -51.66 -51.27
CA MET A 898 80.31 -51.06 -50.01
C MET A 898 79.44 -49.78 -50.10
N ASN A 899 78.34 -49.58 -49.35
CA ASN A 899 77.76 -50.27 -48.19
C ASN A 899 76.27 -49.86 -47.96
N GLU A 900 75.56 -50.70 -47.22
CA GLU A 900 74.31 -50.50 -46.45
C GLU A 900 74.05 -49.09 -45.85
N ASN A 901 72.80 -48.60 -45.82
CA ASN A 901 71.86 -48.79 -44.68
C ASN A 901 70.59 -47.87 -44.70
N ALA A 902 69.49 -48.49 -44.24
CA ALA A 902 68.45 -48.00 -43.32
C ALA A 902 67.58 -46.73 -43.58
N THR A 903 66.29 -47.01 -43.83
CA THR A 903 65.07 -46.59 -43.09
C THR A 903 65.04 -45.25 -42.33
N LYS A 904 64.09 -44.35 -42.69
CA LYS A 904 62.95 -43.90 -41.82
C LYS A 904 62.05 -42.82 -42.47
N SER A 905 60.75 -43.10 -42.42
CA SER A 905 59.60 -42.24 -42.05
C SER A 905 59.61 -40.73 -42.36
N ALA A 906 58.62 -40.28 -43.15
CA ALA A 906 57.69 -39.21 -42.77
C ALA A 906 56.55 -39.13 -43.80
N ILE A 907 55.32 -39.42 -43.35
CA ILE A 907 54.07 -39.06 -44.03
C ILE A 907 53.70 -37.67 -43.52
N VAL A 908 53.50 -36.70 -44.42
CA VAL A 908 52.56 -35.56 -44.29
C VAL A 908 52.41 -34.89 -45.67
N THR A 909 51.14 -34.73 -46.06
CA THR A 909 50.54 -33.86 -47.12
C THR A 909 51.01 -33.96 -48.57
N LEU A 910 50.08 -34.39 -49.43
CA LEU A 910 49.12 -33.48 -50.05
C LEU A 910 47.75 -34.17 -50.22
#